data_AF-A0A376BV21-F1
#
_entry.id   AF-A0A376BV21-F1
#
_cell.length_a   1.000
_cell.length_b   1.000
_cell.length_c   1.000
_cell.angle_alpha   90.00
_cell.angle_beta   90.00
_cell.angle_gamma   90.00
#
_symmetry.space_group_name_H-M   'P 1'
#
loop_
_entity.id
_entity.type
_entity.pdbx_description
1 polymer ?
#
loop_
_entity_poly.entity_id
_entity_poly.type
_entity_poly.pdbx_seq_one_letter_code
_entity_poly.pdbx_strand_id
1 'polypeptide(L)'
;MALSLQHILRKPFRHFFVLTLLALATRYAFAPYYQFWLMPLIFAGLVTLTELRPHCRVLTAFWFGLVAYTTQFWWIHTALHDVSGLPNVYAIPLTFLLPIFLATFPAIAFWLDEKHHLPRPWAIGVMLPLLWTITEFARERVFTGFGWGALGYSQITNGYSPLSAFAPIGGIHLVTLATAAVGCWLVLILRNRSWWQRGIFATLMAILLFQAHDLSKLEYTYRQPKPISVALLQGNIPQNLKFDDAQLVPTYQTYFNQVAKTKAEIVVLPETAFPQFLQHIDKKLIERFAEQAKQNGSALAVGLPAFTEDGKGQLNAMINLANFNPTQPEKMQVYAKNHLVPFGEFKPIPRLTEPLYRYMNMPLSDFQRGGIGQEPFDMAGEKVAFNICYEDGFGDELIASAKKSTLLANASNMAWYGQSNAMWQQLQQSQARALELGRYMIRATNNGATSIIDPKGKVVATAPINVATVLEGTAYGMVGQTPYMRLGSSWYLFYTMMGVVGVLMFYRPRREQAVEAVAPTVSTNNGNGQPETTPAAATESVKPVKPKKEKSAKPKQPETVKPVEPQTVENQLIQSMIEPNQSMENQLIQAKANAPQTADNQLAKPVSVGATASVRVDEDDELPVNKLPPKPLKSTYKSTDNVSRVESTSPNLFRDKAKSSVIINPDQALRAQAQQAKPQINLQSSEFLSDYPPIVVAAREAERTASARQTYDGVSPSDYNDRLFGSVRQSEQDKRQGFKPKRKKNKRRK
;
A
#
# COMPACT_ATOMS: atom_id res chain seq x y z
N MET A 1 -11.04 -21.17 -36.42
CA MET A 1 -10.31 -21.42 -35.16
C MET A 1 -11.00 -20.83 -33.92
N ALA A 2 -11.14 -19.50 -33.78
CA ALA A 2 -11.58 -18.83 -32.54
C ALA A 2 -12.90 -19.34 -31.92
N LEU A 3 -13.92 -19.68 -32.72
CA LEU A 3 -15.19 -20.24 -32.22
C LEU A 3 -15.02 -21.58 -31.49
N SER A 4 -14.09 -22.43 -31.95
CA SER A 4 -13.75 -23.69 -31.27
C SER A 4 -13.13 -23.43 -29.90
N LEU A 5 -12.18 -22.49 -29.80
CA LEU A 5 -11.55 -22.11 -28.53
C LEU A 5 -12.57 -21.59 -27.51
N GLN A 6 -13.53 -20.76 -27.93
CA GLN A 6 -14.60 -20.28 -27.04
C GLN A 6 -15.52 -21.42 -26.56
N HIS A 7 -15.86 -22.38 -27.43
CA HIS A 7 -16.64 -23.56 -27.03
C HIS A 7 -15.85 -24.47 -26.08
N ILE A 8 -14.54 -24.62 -26.31
CA ILE A 8 -13.60 -25.37 -25.46
C ILE A 8 -13.50 -24.75 -24.06
N LEU A 9 -13.38 -23.43 -23.96
CA LEU A 9 -13.22 -22.70 -22.69
C LEU A 9 -14.50 -22.60 -21.85
N ARG A 10 -15.69 -22.79 -22.44
CA ARG A 10 -16.95 -22.85 -21.68
C ARG A 10 -17.05 -24.06 -20.74
N LYS A 11 -16.25 -25.13 -20.95
CA LYS A 11 -16.25 -26.30 -20.06
C LYS A 11 -15.61 -25.95 -18.70
N PRO A 12 -16.25 -26.21 -17.54
CA PRO A 12 -15.83 -25.70 -16.24
C PRO A 12 -14.36 -25.93 -15.90
N PHE A 13 -13.86 -27.15 -16.07
CA PHE A 13 -12.45 -27.49 -15.81
C PHE A 13 -11.46 -26.63 -16.62
N ARG A 14 -11.75 -26.41 -17.91
CA ARG A 14 -10.89 -25.64 -18.82
C ARG A 14 -10.95 -24.14 -18.53
N HIS A 15 -12.13 -23.63 -18.15
CA HIS A 15 -12.32 -22.26 -17.66
C HIS A 15 -11.43 -21.98 -16.46
N PHE A 16 -11.57 -22.76 -15.38
CA PHE A 16 -10.82 -22.53 -14.14
C PHE A 16 -9.32 -22.84 -14.28
N PHE A 17 -8.92 -23.79 -15.15
CA PHE A 17 -7.52 -24.02 -15.46
C PHE A 17 -6.85 -22.79 -16.09
N VAL A 18 -7.42 -22.23 -17.17
CA VAL A 18 -6.87 -21.05 -17.84
C VAL A 18 -6.95 -19.80 -16.96
N LEU A 19 -8.02 -19.66 -16.17
CA LEU A 19 -8.15 -18.60 -15.15
C LEU A 19 -7.02 -18.67 -14.11
N THR A 20 -6.67 -19.88 -13.66
CA THR A 20 -5.60 -20.12 -12.68
C THR A 20 -4.22 -19.77 -13.28
N LEU A 21 -3.97 -20.12 -14.54
CA LEU A 21 -2.74 -19.73 -15.25
C LEU A 21 -2.62 -18.19 -15.42
N LEU A 22 -3.72 -17.51 -15.74
CA LEU A 22 -3.75 -16.03 -15.81
C LEU A 22 -3.52 -15.38 -14.44
N ALA A 23 -4.10 -15.92 -13.37
CA ALA A 23 -3.90 -15.43 -12.01
C ALA A 23 -2.47 -15.68 -11.51
N LEU A 24 -1.91 -16.87 -11.75
CA LEU A 24 -0.49 -17.20 -11.52
C LEU A 24 0.46 -16.24 -12.23
N ALA A 25 0.12 -15.82 -13.45
CA ALA A 25 0.94 -14.90 -14.24
C ALA A 25 1.00 -13.47 -13.66
N THR A 26 0.07 -13.08 -12.76
CA THR A 26 0.04 -11.72 -12.20
C THR A 26 1.35 -11.32 -11.54
N ARG A 27 2.03 -12.26 -10.84
CA ARG A 27 3.31 -12.02 -10.16
C ARG A 27 4.38 -11.38 -11.06
N TYR A 28 4.37 -11.67 -12.37
CA TYR A 28 5.37 -11.18 -13.31
C TYR A 28 5.17 -9.71 -13.71
N ALA A 29 3.97 -9.16 -13.51
CA ALA A 29 3.71 -7.74 -13.74
C ALA A 29 4.19 -6.84 -12.59
N PHE A 30 4.42 -7.40 -11.40
CA PHE A 30 4.93 -6.69 -10.23
C PHE A 30 6.44 -6.92 -10.05
N ALA A 31 7.05 -6.17 -9.14
CA ALA A 31 8.44 -6.37 -8.77
C ALA A 31 8.68 -7.80 -8.17
N PRO A 32 9.84 -8.43 -8.41
CA PRO A 32 11.03 -7.92 -9.12
C PRO A 32 10.98 -8.05 -10.66
N TYR A 33 9.87 -8.49 -11.26
CA TYR A 33 9.80 -8.84 -12.68
C TYR A 33 9.35 -7.70 -13.60
N TYR A 34 8.55 -6.76 -13.09
CA TYR A 34 8.19 -5.48 -13.72
C TYR A 34 7.61 -5.56 -15.17
N GLN A 35 6.93 -6.65 -15.55
CA GLN A 35 6.33 -6.79 -16.89
C GLN A 35 4.99 -6.03 -17.01
N PHE A 36 5.02 -4.70 -16.96
CA PHE A 36 3.83 -3.84 -16.93
C PHE A 36 2.81 -4.11 -18.05
N TRP A 37 3.30 -4.41 -19.25
CA TRP A 37 2.51 -4.71 -20.45
C TRP A 37 1.64 -5.96 -20.30
N LEU A 38 2.02 -6.88 -19.39
CA LEU A 38 1.31 -8.12 -19.15
C LEU A 38 0.00 -7.89 -18.36
N MET A 39 -0.05 -6.90 -17.47
CA MET A 39 -1.21 -6.75 -16.58
C MET A 39 -2.52 -6.35 -17.29
N PRO A 40 -2.53 -5.40 -18.25
CA PRO A 40 -3.72 -5.16 -19.08
C PRO A 40 -4.17 -6.39 -19.87
N LEU A 41 -3.24 -7.25 -20.31
CA LEU A 41 -3.56 -8.50 -21.01
C LEU A 41 -4.18 -9.55 -20.07
N ILE A 42 -3.66 -9.68 -18.85
CA ILE A 42 -4.26 -10.55 -17.82
C ILE A 42 -5.67 -10.04 -17.47
N PHE A 43 -5.85 -8.73 -17.29
CA PHE A 43 -7.15 -8.13 -17.00
C PHE A 43 -8.14 -8.33 -18.15
N ALA A 44 -7.72 -8.14 -19.40
CA ALA A 44 -8.49 -8.47 -20.60
C ALA A 44 -8.88 -9.96 -20.66
N GLY A 45 -7.98 -10.85 -20.21
CA GLY A 45 -8.22 -12.29 -20.06
C GLY A 45 -9.29 -12.60 -19.01
N LEU A 46 -9.22 -11.98 -17.82
CA LEU A 46 -10.23 -12.10 -16.76
C LEU A 46 -11.62 -11.66 -17.25
N VAL A 47 -11.71 -10.45 -17.83
CA VAL A 47 -12.96 -9.92 -18.40
C VAL A 47 -13.48 -10.81 -19.53
N THR A 48 -12.58 -11.38 -20.35
CA THR A 48 -12.95 -12.32 -21.40
C THR A 48 -13.55 -13.62 -20.86
N LEU A 49 -13.01 -14.16 -19.76
CA LEU A 49 -13.52 -15.37 -19.11
C LEU A 49 -14.85 -15.12 -18.40
N THR A 50 -15.02 -13.99 -17.69
CA THR A 50 -16.29 -13.64 -17.04
C THR A 50 -17.43 -13.44 -18.06
N GLU A 51 -17.13 -12.97 -19.28
CA GLU A 51 -18.10 -12.97 -20.39
C GLU A 51 -18.41 -14.36 -20.98
N LEU A 52 -17.48 -15.32 -20.90
CA LEU A 52 -17.70 -16.67 -21.45
C LEU A 52 -18.60 -17.53 -20.56
N ARG A 53 -18.66 -17.26 -19.25
CA ARG A 53 -19.53 -17.95 -18.26
C ARG A 53 -20.25 -16.92 -17.36
N PRO A 54 -21.27 -16.20 -17.87
CA PRO A 54 -21.90 -15.09 -17.14
C PRO A 54 -22.58 -15.50 -15.83
N HIS A 55 -23.08 -16.72 -15.73
CA HIS A 55 -23.61 -17.33 -14.49
C HIS A 55 -22.51 -17.65 -13.43
N CYS A 56 -21.25 -17.30 -13.69
CA CYS A 56 -20.13 -17.52 -12.78
C CYS A 56 -19.15 -16.32 -12.71
N ARG A 57 -19.58 -15.09 -13.05
CA ARG A 57 -18.67 -13.89 -13.08
C ARG A 57 -18.02 -13.65 -11.73
N VAL A 58 -18.84 -13.51 -10.68
CA VAL A 58 -18.40 -13.26 -9.30
C VAL A 58 -17.42 -14.35 -8.81
N LEU A 59 -17.75 -15.63 -9.03
CA LEU A 59 -16.86 -16.75 -8.67
C LEU A 59 -15.56 -16.78 -9.49
N THR A 60 -15.60 -16.35 -10.76
CA THR A 60 -14.43 -16.23 -11.62
C THR A 60 -13.50 -15.11 -11.14
N ALA A 61 -14.07 -13.96 -10.75
CA ALA A 61 -13.31 -12.85 -10.18
C ALA A 61 -12.73 -13.19 -8.80
N PHE A 62 -13.51 -13.85 -7.94
CA PHE A 62 -13.06 -14.36 -6.64
C PHE A 62 -11.91 -15.36 -6.80
N TRP A 63 -12.05 -16.38 -7.66
CA TRP A 63 -10.99 -17.37 -7.88
C TRP A 63 -9.71 -16.75 -8.46
N PHE A 64 -9.86 -15.80 -9.39
CA PHE A 64 -8.73 -15.04 -9.91
C PHE A 64 -8.01 -14.25 -8.80
N GLY A 65 -8.75 -13.49 -7.99
CA GLY A 65 -8.19 -12.75 -6.86
C GLY A 65 -7.50 -13.67 -5.86
N LEU A 66 -8.13 -14.77 -5.49
CA LEU A 66 -7.61 -15.75 -4.54
C LEU A 66 -6.25 -16.30 -5.00
N VAL A 67 -6.15 -16.76 -6.25
CA VAL A 67 -4.88 -17.30 -6.80
C VAL A 67 -3.83 -16.18 -6.97
N ALA A 68 -4.22 -15.00 -7.47
CA ALA A 68 -3.31 -13.87 -7.66
C ALA A 68 -2.71 -13.40 -6.32
N TYR A 69 -3.54 -13.13 -5.32
CA TYR A 69 -3.08 -12.67 -4.01
C TYR A 69 -2.32 -13.76 -3.24
N THR A 70 -2.71 -15.03 -3.33
CA THR A 70 -1.91 -16.15 -2.78
C THR A 70 -0.51 -16.18 -3.38
N THR A 71 -0.40 -16.03 -4.70
CA THR A 71 0.88 -16.13 -5.41
C THR A 71 1.76 -14.88 -5.28
N GLN A 72 1.18 -13.73 -4.89
CA GLN A 72 1.91 -12.51 -4.58
C GLN A 72 2.34 -12.43 -3.10
N PHE A 73 1.51 -12.91 -2.16
CA PHE A 73 1.68 -12.70 -0.71
C PHE A 73 1.99 -13.96 0.10
N TRP A 74 2.44 -15.04 -0.54
CA TRP A 74 2.88 -16.28 0.13
C TRP A 74 3.92 -16.02 1.24
N TRP A 75 4.71 -14.95 1.13
CA TRP A 75 5.73 -14.53 2.09
C TRP A 75 5.20 -14.19 3.48
N ILE A 76 3.88 -14.03 3.65
CA ILE A 76 3.23 -13.92 4.97
C ILE A 76 3.44 -15.20 5.78
N HIS A 77 3.54 -16.37 5.12
CA HIS A 77 3.89 -17.62 5.79
C HIS A 77 5.25 -17.55 6.47
N THR A 78 6.27 -16.98 5.82
CA THR A 78 7.61 -16.79 6.41
C THR A 78 7.59 -15.87 7.62
N ALA A 79 6.81 -14.78 7.60
CA ALA A 79 6.68 -13.90 8.76
C ALA A 79 6.04 -14.63 9.96
N LEU A 80 4.98 -15.41 9.72
CA LEU A 80 4.26 -16.15 10.77
C LEU A 80 5.05 -17.36 11.28
N HIS A 81 5.56 -18.20 10.39
CA HIS A 81 6.20 -19.47 10.72
C HIS A 81 7.69 -19.31 11.02
N ASP A 82 8.47 -18.86 10.04
CA ASP A 82 9.93 -18.87 10.10
C ASP A 82 10.48 -17.81 11.08
N VAL A 83 9.80 -16.66 11.20
CA VAL A 83 10.25 -15.54 12.05
C VAL A 83 9.50 -15.45 13.38
N SER A 84 8.17 -15.58 13.41
CA SER A 84 7.39 -15.52 14.66
C SER A 84 7.27 -16.87 15.39
N GLY A 85 7.74 -17.96 14.78
CA GLY A 85 7.75 -19.32 15.36
C GLY A 85 6.40 -20.04 15.36
N LEU A 86 5.36 -19.50 14.71
CA LEU A 86 4.01 -20.05 14.79
C LEU A 86 3.91 -21.42 14.07
N PRO A 87 3.41 -22.48 14.71
CA PRO A 87 3.30 -23.80 14.07
C PRO A 87 2.47 -23.80 12.78
N ASN A 88 2.87 -24.62 11.80
CA ASN A 88 2.25 -24.67 10.46
C ASN A 88 0.73 -24.94 10.46
N VAL A 89 0.21 -25.64 11.47
CA VAL A 89 -1.24 -25.86 11.66
C VAL A 89 -2.04 -24.56 11.82
N TYR A 90 -1.41 -23.47 12.27
CA TYR A 90 -1.99 -22.14 12.35
C TYR A 90 -1.47 -21.21 11.24
N ALA A 91 -0.17 -21.23 10.96
CA ALA A 91 0.46 -20.33 9.99
C ALA A 91 -0.06 -20.53 8.55
N ILE A 92 -0.32 -21.78 8.13
CA ILE A 92 -0.81 -22.07 6.78
C ILE A 92 -2.26 -21.57 6.58
N PRO A 93 -3.26 -21.90 7.44
CA PRO A 93 -4.60 -21.33 7.33
C PRO A 93 -4.64 -19.80 7.37
N LEU A 94 -3.85 -19.15 8.24
CA LEU A 94 -3.77 -17.69 8.32
C LEU A 94 -3.19 -17.07 7.04
N THR A 95 -2.19 -17.71 6.43
CA THR A 95 -1.62 -17.28 5.13
C THR A 95 -2.66 -17.31 4.01
N PHE A 96 -3.59 -18.27 4.01
CA PHE A 96 -4.69 -18.31 3.02
C PHE A 96 -5.85 -17.37 3.36
N LEU A 97 -6.07 -17.04 4.63
CA LEU A 97 -7.17 -16.19 5.06
C LEU A 97 -7.10 -14.78 4.47
N LEU A 98 -5.91 -14.18 4.36
CA LEU A 98 -5.76 -12.85 3.74
C LEU A 98 -6.08 -12.87 2.23
N PRO A 99 -5.51 -13.74 1.36
CA PRO A 99 -5.94 -13.90 -0.03
C PRO A 99 -7.45 -14.15 -0.19
N ILE A 100 -8.09 -14.92 0.71
CA ILE A 100 -9.54 -15.12 0.71
C ILE A 100 -10.29 -13.81 0.96
N PHE A 101 -9.87 -13.01 1.95
CA PHE A 101 -10.44 -11.68 2.20
C PHE A 101 -10.21 -10.72 1.01
N LEU A 102 -8.99 -10.60 0.52
CA LEU A 102 -8.65 -9.70 -0.58
C LEU A 102 -9.37 -10.07 -1.88
N ALA A 103 -9.61 -11.37 -2.14
CA ALA A 103 -10.38 -11.86 -3.27
C ALA A 103 -11.85 -11.39 -3.29
N THR A 104 -12.40 -10.96 -2.15
CA THR A 104 -13.76 -10.41 -2.10
C THR A 104 -13.89 -9.08 -2.85
N PHE A 105 -12.84 -8.26 -2.93
CA PHE A 105 -12.92 -6.96 -3.60
C PHE A 105 -13.10 -7.08 -5.12
N PRO A 106 -12.29 -7.88 -5.86
CA PRO A 106 -12.60 -8.28 -7.24
C PRO A 106 -13.99 -8.90 -7.42
N ALA A 107 -14.43 -9.73 -6.48
CA ALA A 107 -15.76 -10.36 -6.54
C ALA A 107 -16.89 -9.33 -6.42
N ILE A 108 -16.76 -8.35 -5.53
CA ILE A 108 -17.71 -7.24 -5.35
C ILE A 108 -17.75 -6.36 -6.60
N ALA A 109 -16.62 -6.03 -7.22
CA ALA A 109 -16.59 -5.24 -8.45
C ALA A 109 -17.39 -5.91 -9.58
N PHE A 110 -17.18 -7.21 -9.81
CA PHE A 110 -17.94 -7.97 -10.82
C PHE A 110 -19.40 -8.26 -10.40
N TRP A 111 -19.71 -8.29 -9.10
CA TRP A 111 -21.09 -8.39 -8.61
C TRP A 111 -21.87 -7.08 -8.79
N LEU A 112 -21.24 -5.92 -8.62
CA LEU A 112 -21.87 -4.61 -8.87
C LEU A 112 -22.11 -4.37 -10.37
N ASP A 113 -21.20 -4.83 -11.23
CA ASP A 113 -21.33 -4.81 -12.71
C ASP A 113 -22.52 -5.67 -13.22
N GLU A 114 -23.04 -6.60 -12.42
CA GLU A 114 -24.27 -7.35 -12.75
C GLU A 114 -25.58 -6.59 -12.44
N LYS A 115 -25.54 -5.40 -11.80
CA LYS A 115 -26.74 -4.73 -11.25
C LYS A 115 -27.33 -3.65 -12.16
N HIS A 116 -26.58 -3.18 -13.15
CA HIS A 116 -27.03 -2.12 -14.07
C HIS A 116 -27.62 -2.69 -15.37
N HIS A 117 -28.29 -1.84 -16.14
CA HIS A 117 -28.91 -2.19 -17.43
C HIS A 117 -28.15 -1.58 -18.63
N LEU A 118 -26.85 -1.28 -18.45
CA LEU A 118 -26.01 -0.64 -19.45
C LEU A 118 -25.76 -1.53 -20.68
N PRO A 119 -25.71 -0.98 -21.90
CA PRO A 119 -25.21 -1.71 -23.06
C PRO A 119 -23.72 -2.02 -22.91
N ARG A 120 -23.30 -3.18 -23.43
CA ARG A 120 -21.94 -3.77 -23.29
C ARG A 120 -20.75 -2.78 -23.41
N PRO A 121 -20.72 -1.81 -24.34
CA PRO A 121 -19.65 -0.81 -24.42
C PRO A 121 -19.46 0.02 -23.14
N TRP A 122 -20.55 0.37 -22.46
CA TRP A 122 -20.52 1.19 -21.25
C TRP A 122 -20.23 0.36 -20.00
N ALA A 123 -20.85 -0.83 -19.89
CA ALA A 123 -20.56 -1.79 -18.82
C ALA A 123 -19.06 -2.13 -18.75
N ILE A 124 -18.50 -2.67 -19.84
CA ILE A 124 -17.10 -3.08 -19.87
C ILE A 124 -16.17 -1.87 -19.98
N GLY A 125 -16.48 -0.90 -20.84
CA GLY A 125 -15.54 0.17 -21.20
C GLY A 125 -15.46 1.34 -20.22
N VAL A 126 -16.43 1.47 -19.29
CA VAL A 126 -16.48 2.58 -18.31
C VAL A 126 -16.79 2.06 -16.91
N MET A 127 -17.88 1.30 -16.75
CA MET A 127 -18.36 0.91 -15.43
C MET A 127 -17.41 -0.04 -14.70
N LEU A 128 -16.94 -1.11 -15.35
CA LEU A 128 -16.08 -2.10 -14.72
C LEU A 128 -14.69 -1.54 -14.29
N PRO A 129 -14.00 -0.69 -15.08
CA PRO A 129 -12.79 0.02 -14.62
C PRO A 129 -13.03 0.91 -13.40
N LEU A 130 -14.15 1.64 -13.36
CA LEU A 130 -14.54 2.45 -12.19
C LEU A 130 -14.77 1.57 -10.96
N LEU A 131 -15.62 0.54 -11.09
CA LEU A 131 -15.95 -0.40 -10.00
C LEU A 131 -14.70 -1.11 -9.46
N TRP A 132 -13.78 -1.54 -10.33
CA TRP A 132 -12.51 -2.12 -9.89
C TRP A 132 -11.70 -1.12 -9.05
N THR A 133 -11.51 0.09 -9.55
CA THR A 133 -10.75 1.15 -8.87
C THR A 133 -11.39 1.54 -7.52
N ILE A 134 -12.73 1.64 -7.47
CA ILE A 134 -13.50 1.87 -6.26
C ILE A 134 -13.29 0.75 -5.23
N THR A 135 -13.29 -0.52 -5.66
CA THR A 135 -13.02 -1.64 -4.73
C THR A 135 -11.56 -1.72 -4.29
N GLU A 136 -10.58 -1.33 -5.09
CA GLU A 136 -9.18 -1.20 -4.64
C GLU A 136 -9.00 -0.05 -3.64
N PHE A 137 -9.63 1.11 -3.88
CA PHE A 137 -9.64 2.26 -2.96
C PHE A 137 -10.25 1.88 -1.60
N ALA A 138 -11.32 1.08 -1.60
CA ALA A 138 -11.92 0.53 -0.39
C ALA A 138 -10.99 -0.49 0.29
N ARG A 139 -10.31 -1.36 -0.47
CA ARG A 139 -9.35 -2.34 0.05
C ARG A 139 -8.14 -1.70 0.74
N GLU A 140 -7.74 -0.49 0.33
CA GLU A 140 -6.71 0.31 0.99
C GLU A 140 -7.20 0.97 2.30
N ARG A 141 -8.50 0.96 2.63
CA ARG A 141 -9.07 1.71 3.78
C ARG A 141 -9.97 0.90 4.73
N VAL A 142 -10.54 -0.22 4.29
CA VAL A 142 -11.47 -1.04 5.11
C VAL A 142 -10.73 -1.76 6.24
N PHE A 143 -11.30 -1.70 7.45
CA PHE A 143 -10.68 -2.05 8.74
C PHE A 143 -9.44 -1.22 9.05
N THR A 144 -8.32 -1.60 8.45
CA THR A 144 -7.01 -0.93 8.54
C THR A 144 -6.47 -0.59 7.16
N GLY A 145 -6.97 -1.24 6.11
CA GLY A 145 -6.40 -1.16 4.77
C GLY A 145 -5.26 -2.15 4.49
N PHE A 146 -5.18 -2.57 3.24
CA PHE A 146 -4.08 -3.36 2.68
C PHE A 146 -3.87 -2.97 1.21
N GLY A 147 -3.05 -1.93 0.96
CA GLY A 147 -2.82 -1.36 -0.38
C GLY A 147 -1.96 -2.21 -1.33
N TRP A 148 -1.30 -3.26 -0.85
CA TRP A 148 -0.38 -4.08 -1.65
C TRP A 148 -1.07 -4.76 -2.85
N GLY A 149 -0.31 -4.98 -3.93
CA GLY A 149 -0.79 -5.67 -5.14
C GLY A 149 -1.97 -5.01 -5.86
N ALA A 150 -2.24 -3.72 -5.64
CA ALA A 150 -3.21 -2.96 -6.42
C ALA A 150 -2.80 -2.88 -7.90
N LEU A 151 -3.77 -2.91 -8.81
CA LEU A 151 -3.55 -3.04 -10.25
C LEU A 151 -2.57 -2.00 -10.81
N GLY A 152 -2.65 -0.75 -10.33
CA GLY A 152 -1.78 0.35 -10.74
C GLY A 152 -0.30 0.15 -10.40
N TYR A 153 0.05 -0.58 -9.34
CA TYR A 153 1.46 -0.84 -9.00
C TYR A 153 2.18 -1.64 -10.08
N SER A 154 1.47 -2.46 -10.87
CA SER A 154 2.05 -3.16 -12.02
C SER A 154 2.67 -2.24 -13.08
N GLN A 155 2.29 -0.96 -13.11
CA GLN A 155 2.83 0.02 -14.06
C GLN A 155 4.06 0.77 -13.51
N ILE A 156 4.33 0.69 -12.21
CA ILE A 156 5.47 1.36 -11.57
C ILE A 156 6.74 0.56 -11.88
N THR A 157 7.45 0.97 -12.93
CA THR A 157 8.45 0.13 -13.63
C THR A 157 9.69 0.93 -14.06
N ASN A 158 10.32 1.68 -13.15
CA ASN A 158 11.54 2.46 -13.43
C ASN A 158 11.41 3.44 -14.62
N GLY A 159 10.20 3.91 -14.93
CA GLY A 159 9.90 4.80 -16.05
C GLY A 159 9.56 4.11 -17.38
N TYR A 160 9.46 2.77 -17.45
CA TYR A 160 9.16 2.06 -18.71
C TYR A 160 7.69 2.05 -19.12
N SER A 161 6.73 1.98 -18.18
CA SER A 161 5.31 2.11 -18.52
C SER A 161 4.93 3.58 -18.75
N PRO A 162 4.20 3.92 -19.82
CA PRO A 162 3.63 5.26 -19.95
C PRO A 162 2.54 5.51 -18.89
N LEU A 163 1.82 4.46 -18.45
CA LEU A 163 0.66 4.62 -17.56
C LEU A 163 1.01 5.10 -16.14
N SER A 164 2.28 4.98 -15.71
CA SER A 164 2.70 5.55 -14.42
C SER A 164 2.65 7.07 -14.40
N ALA A 165 2.61 7.75 -15.56
CA ALA A 165 2.48 9.20 -15.67
C ALA A 165 1.16 9.77 -15.11
N PHE A 166 0.18 8.92 -14.79
CA PHE A 166 -1.03 9.33 -14.07
C PHE A 166 -0.86 9.41 -12.55
N ALA A 167 0.20 8.81 -11.99
CA ALA A 167 0.45 8.81 -10.55
C ALA A 167 0.65 10.21 -9.96
N PRO A 168 1.44 11.14 -10.56
CA PRO A 168 1.53 12.53 -10.11
C PRO A 168 0.21 13.31 -10.16
N ILE A 169 -0.81 12.79 -10.86
CA ILE A 169 -2.08 13.49 -11.10
C ILE A 169 -3.17 13.06 -10.12
N GLY A 170 -3.35 11.75 -9.91
CA GLY A 170 -4.41 11.19 -9.08
C GLY A 170 -3.99 9.98 -8.24
N GLY A 171 -2.69 9.84 -7.96
CA GLY A 171 -2.12 8.74 -7.20
C GLY A 171 -2.23 7.39 -7.92
N ILE A 172 -1.89 6.33 -7.21
CA ILE A 172 -1.99 4.95 -7.71
C ILE A 172 -3.39 4.57 -8.20
N HIS A 173 -4.44 5.20 -7.68
CA HIS A 173 -5.83 5.00 -8.11
C HIS A 173 -6.08 5.38 -9.57
N LEU A 174 -5.52 6.51 -10.03
CA LEU A 174 -5.68 6.91 -11.42
C LEU A 174 -4.89 5.98 -12.37
N VAL A 175 -3.76 5.45 -11.90
CA VAL A 175 -2.99 4.40 -12.61
C VAL A 175 -3.77 3.08 -12.65
N THR A 176 -4.42 2.66 -11.55
CA THR A 176 -5.35 1.51 -11.52
C THR A 176 -6.46 1.71 -12.55
N LEU A 177 -7.14 2.88 -12.55
CA LEU A 177 -8.23 3.17 -13.47
C LEU A 177 -7.78 3.11 -14.94
N ALA A 178 -6.65 3.72 -15.27
CA ALA A 178 -6.08 3.67 -16.62
C ALA A 178 -5.70 2.23 -17.04
N THR A 179 -5.11 1.44 -16.13
CA THR A 179 -4.71 0.05 -16.40
C THR A 179 -5.93 -0.86 -16.62
N ALA A 180 -6.97 -0.70 -15.81
CA ALA A 180 -8.23 -1.42 -15.96
C ALA A 180 -8.96 -1.00 -17.26
N ALA A 181 -8.96 0.30 -17.59
CA ALA A 181 -9.54 0.82 -18.83
C ALA A 181 -8.87 0.22 -20.07
N VAL A 182 -7.54 0.20 -20.15
CA VAL A 182 -6.81 -0.44 -21.26
C VAL A 182 -7.18 -1.92 -21.39
N GLY A 183 -7.19 -2.67 -20.28
CA GLY A 183 -7.59 -4.09 -20.29
C GLY A 183 -9.03 -4.31 -20.79
N CYS A 184 -9.98 -3.49 -20.34
CA CYS A 184 -11.37 -3.54 -20.81
C CYS A 184 -11.53 -3.11 -22.27
N TRP A 185 -10.82 -2.07 -22.72
CA TRP A 185 -10.88 -1.57 -24.08
C TRP A 185 -10.28 -2.59 -25.07
N LEU A 186 -9.21 -3.31 -24.70
CA LEU A 186 -8.71 -4.45 -25.48
C LEU A 186 -9.79 -5.52 -25.71
N VAL A 187 -10.61 -5.84 -24.70
CA VAL A 187 -11.75 -6.78 -24.86
C VAL A 187 -12.81 -6.25 -25.83
N LEU A 188 -13.05 -4.94 -25.85
CA LEU A 188 -13.99 -4.32 -26.78
C LEU A 188 -13.42 -4.23 -28.20
N ILE A 189 -12.14 -3.89 -28.37
CA ILE A 189 -11.42 -3.89 -29.65
C ILE A 189 -11.36 -5.30 -30.26
N LEU A 190 -11.19 -6.35 -29.45
CA LEU A 190 -11.04 -7.72 -29.94
C LEU A 190 -12.37 -8.48 -30.10
N ARG A 191 -13.39 -8.23 -29.26
CA ARG A 191 -14.60 -9.07 -29.19
C ARG A 191 -15.92 -8.36 -29.47
N ASN A 192 -15.95 -7.04 -29.68
CA ASN A 192 -17.19 -6.35 -30.02
C ASN A 192 -17.59 -6.56 -31.49
N ARG A 193 -18.91 -6.58 -31.79
CA ARG A 193 -19.42 -6.84 -33.15
C ARG A 193 -19.44 -5.61 -34.06
N SER A 194 -19.78 -4.44 -33.54
CA SER A 194 -19.78 -3.20 -34.34
C SER A 194 -18.35 -2.75 -34.60
N TRP A 195 -17.93 -2.72 -35.87
CA TRP A 195 -16.57 -2.32 -36.25
C TRP A 195 -16.29 -0.85 -35.92
N TRP A 196 -17.27 0.04 -36.06
CA TRP A 196 -17.20 1.43 -35.60
C TRP A 196 -16.87 1.51 -34.11
N GLN A 197 -17.53 0.70 -33.27
CA GLN A 197 -17.25 0.67 -31.83
C GLN A 197 -15.86 0.11 -31.51
N ARG A 198 -15.36 -0.86 -32.29
CA ARG A 198 -13.96 -1.34 -32.17
C ARG A 198 -12.97 -0.21 -32.49
N GLY A 199 -13.26 0.59 -33.52
CA GLY A 199 -12.51 1.79 -33.87
C GLY A 199 -12.50 2.83 -32.74
N ILE A 200 -13.67 3.15 -32.16
CA ILE A 200 -13.79 4.09 -31.03
C ILE A 200 -12.90 3.67 -29.86
N PHE A 201 -12.95 2.41 -29.40
CA PHE A 201 -12.10 1.96 -28.29
C PHE A 201 -10.62 1.88 -28.65
N ALA A 202 -10.26 1.59 -29.91
CA ALA A 202 -8.87 1.66 -30.37
C ALA A 202 -8.35 3.11 -30.32
N THR A 203 -9.15 4.07 -30.79
CA THR A 203 -8.81 5.51 -30.73
C THR A 203 -8.72 6.02 -29.29
N LEU A 204 -9.66 5.64 -28.41
CA LEU A 204 -9.60 6.00 -26.97
C LEU A 204 -8.34 5.43 -26.30
N MET A 205 -7.99 4.17 -26.59
CA MET A 205 -6.77 3.54 -26.07
C MET A 205 -5.49 4.22 -26.61
N ALA A 206 -5.46 4.58 -27.89
CA ALA A 206 -4.35 5.32 -28.49
C ALA A 206 -4.20 6.73 -27.89
N ILE A 207 -5.31 7.46 -27.71
CA ILE A 207 -5.33 8.78 -27.05
C ILE A 207 -4.82 8.68 -25.61
N LEU A 208 -5.29 7.70 -24.82
CA LEU A 208 -4.86 7.52 -23.43
C LEU A 208 -3.36 7.22 -23.35
N LEU A 209 -2.84 6.34 -24.21
CA LEU A 209 -1.41 5.99 -24.23
C LEU A 209 -0.53 7.14 -24.73
N PHE A 210 -1.01 7.93 -25.70
CA PHE A 210 -0.31 9.11 -26.20
C PHE A 210 -0.27 10.22 -25.14
N GLN A 211 -1.40 10.51 -24.49
CA GLN A 211 -1.47 11.45 -23.36
C GLN A 211 -0.55 10.98 -22.22
N ALA A 212 -0.56 9.70 -21.85
CA ALA A 212 0.32 9.17 -20.82
C ALA A 212 1.81 9.32 -21.18
N HIS A 213 2.17 9.15 -22.46
CA HIS A 213 3.53 9.38 -22.96
C HIS A 213 3.93 10.87 -22.97
N ASP A 214 3.01 11.80 -23.21
CA ASP A 214 3.31 13.24 -23.11
C ASP A 214 3.36 13.72 -21.65
N LEU A 215 2.48 13.19 -20.78
CA LEU A 215 2.47 13.48 -19.35
C LEU A 215 3.77 13.01 -18.65
N SER A 216 4.39 11.90 -19.10
CA SER A 216 5.66 11.43 -18.51
C SER A 216 6.85 12.36 -18.74
N LYS A 217 6.77 13.21 -19.78
CA LYS A 217 7.78 14.23 -20.10
C LYS A 217 7.69 15.43 -19.16
N LEU A 218 6.49 15.74 -18.63
CA LEU A 218 6.27 16.87 -17.74
C LEU A 218 7.06 16.74 -16.43
N GLU A 219 7.34 17.88 -15.82
CA GLU A 219 7.96 17.99 -14.50
C GLU A 219 7.11 18.93 -13.64
N TYR A 220 6.39 18.38 -12.66
CA TYR A 220 5.51 19.14 -11.78
C TYR A 220 6.24 19.75 -10.56
N THR A 221 7.51 19.38 -10.40
CA THR A 221 8.38 19.64 -9.26
C THR A 221 9.79 19.80 -9.78
N TYR A 222 10.46 20.88 -9.39
CA TYR A 222 11.78 21.27 -9.89
C TYR A 222 12.88 20.96 -8.88
N ARG A 223 14.00 20.47 -9.38
CA ARG A 223 15.21 20.13 -8.63
C ARG A 223 15.94 21.40 -8.17
N GLN A 224 16.39 21.43 -6.92
CA GLN A 224 17.32 22.46 -6.45
C GLN A 224 18.72 22.30 -7.10
N PRO A 225 19.49 23.40 -7.31
CA PRO A 225 20.77 23.32 -8.00
C PRO A 225 21.82 22.48 -7.26
N LYS A 226 21.88 22.61 -5.93
CA LYS A 226 22.87 21.96 -5.07
C LYS A 226 22.57 20.45 -4.96
N PRO A 227 23.53 19.55 -5.24
CA PRO A 227 23.43 18.16 -4.80
C PRO A 227 23.47 18.08 -3.28
N ILE A 228 22.77 17.09 -2.72
CA ILE A 228 22.94 16.66 -1.33
C ILE A 228 23.49 15.23 -1.32
N SER A 229 24.62 15.03 -0.65
CA SER A 229 25.22 13.71 -0.47
C SER A 229 24.46 12.94 0.62
N VAL A 230 24.14 11.68 0.34
CA VAL A 230 23.32 10.84 1.23
C VAL A 230 23.98 9.48 1.47
N ALA A 231 23.87 8.98 2.70
CA ALA A 231 24.33 7.64 3.09
C ALA A 231 23.20 6.88 3.81
N LEU A 232 22.87 5.70 3.27
CA LEU A 232 21.80 4.84 3.77
C LEU A 232 22.41 3.58 4.37
N LEU A 233 22.28 3.44 5.69
CA LEU A 233 22.96 2.39 6.45
C LEU A 233 22.15 1.10 6.46
N GLN A 234 22.85 -0.03 6.36
CA GLN A 234 22.27 -1.37 6.33
C GLN A 234 23.08 -2.25 7.28
N GLY A 235 22.55 -2.49 8.49
CA GLY A 235 23.25 -3.26 9.53
C GLY A 235 23.24 -4.77 9.31
N ASN A 236 22.27 -5.29 8.55
CA ASN A 236 22.04 -6.71 8.29
C ASN A 236 21.83 -7.56 9.57
N ILE A 237 21.16 -6.97 10.58
CA ILE A 237 20.95 -7.61 11.88
C ILE A 237 19.80 -8.64 11.75
N PRO A 238 20.02 -9.94 12.04
CA PRO A 238 18.98 -10.97 11.94
C PRO A 238 17.80 -10.72 12.89
N GLN A 239 16.57 -10.95 12.42
CA GLN A 239 15.37 -10.54 13.16
C GLN A 239 15.19 -11.24 14.52
N ASN A 240 15.64 -12.49 14.62
CA ASN A 240 15.64 -13.27 15.85
C ASN A 240 16.71 -12.83 16.87
N LEU A 241 17.76 -12.14 16.42
CA LEU A 241 18.84 -11.60 17.25
C LEU A 241 18.63 -10.13 17.61
N LYS A 242 17.80 -9.41 16.85
CA LYS A 242 17.64 -7.95 16.94
C LYS A 242 17.21 -7.42 18.32
N PHE A 243 16.55 -8.24 19.13
CA PHE A 243 16.06 -7.88 20.48
C PHE A 243 16.70 -8.72 21.60
N ASP A 244 17.82 -9.39 21.31
CA ASP A 244 18.63 -10.08 22.32
C ASP A 244 19.52 -9.06 23.04
N ASP A 245 19.46 -9.03 24.38
CA ASP A 245 20.25 -8.12 25.22
C ASP A 245 21.77 -8.28 24.95
N ALA A 246 22.24 -9.47 24.55
CA ALA A 246 23.63 -9.74 24.17
C ALA A 246 24.03 -9.18 22.79
N GLN A 247 23.06 -8.82 21.94
CA GLN A 247 23.27 -8.35 20.56
C GLN A 247 23.14 -6.83 20.40
N LEU A 248 22.67 -6.14 21.45
CA LEU A 248 22.59 -4.68 21.51
C LEU A 248 23.95 -4.03 21.20
N VAL A 249 24.98 -4.44 21.94
CA VAL A 249 26.33 -3.88 21.85
C VAL A 249 26.99 -4.12 20.47
N PRO A 250 27.01 -5.35 19.91
CA PRO A 250 27.42 -5.58 18.52
C PRO A 250 26.62 -4.77 17.49
N THR A 251 25.31 -4.57 17.70
CA THR A 251 24.46 -3.75 16.82
C THR A 251 24.89 -2.29 16.83
N TYR A 252 25.11 -1.71 18.02
CA TYR A 252 25.62 -0.35 18.17
C TYR A 252 27.02 -0.18 17.57
N GLN A 253 27.94 -1.13 17.81
CA GLN A 253 29.25 -1.16 17.13
C GLN A 253 29.11 -1.18 15.60
N THR A 254 28.21 -2.00 15.06
CA THR A 254 28.02 -2.13 13.60
C THR A 254 27.58 -0.80 12.99
N TYR A 255 26.56 -0.15 13.56
CA TYR A 255 26.09 1.14 13.06
C TYR A 255 27.09 2.27 13.32
N PHE A 256 27.78 2.31 14.47
CA PHE A 256 28.77 3.34 14.74
C PHE A 256 29.95 3.28 13.75
N ASN A 257 30.45 2.06 13.48
CA ASN A 257 31.49 1.84 12.47
C ASN A 257 31.05 2.16 11.04
N GLN A 258 29.74 2.21 10.76
CA GLN A 258 29.20 2.69 9.47
C GLN A 258 29.12 4.23 9.45
N VAL A 259 28.58 4.86 10.51
CA VAL A 259 28.50 6.33 10.65
C VAL A 259 29.88 6.97 10.62
N ALA A 260 30.87 6.40 11.32
CA ALA A 260 32.23 6.93 11.37
C ALA A 260 32.94 6.93 10.00
N LYS A 261 32.57 6.03 9.08
CA LYS A 261 33.20 5.89 7.76
C LYS A 261 32.63 6.81 6.69
N THR A 262 31.34 7.15 6.76
CA THR A 262 30.70 8.02 5.77
C THR A 262 31.02 9.50 6.02
N LYS A 263 31.05 10.28 4.94
CA LYS A 263 31.15 11.77 4.96
C LYS A 263 29.98 12.42 4.22
N ALA A 264 28.86 11.71 4.08
CA ALA A 264 27.65 12.24 3.47
C ALA A 264 26.96 13.28 4.37
N GLU A 265 26.35 14.30 3.77
CA GLU A 265 25.65 15.37 4.46
C GLU A 265 24.37 14.88 5.17
N ILE A 266 23.69 13.87 4.64
CA ILE A 266 22.53 13.23 5.28
C ILE A 266 22.79 11.73 5.47
N VAL A 267 22.69 11.24 6.70
CA VAL A 267 22.94 9.85 7.09
C VAL A 267 21.68 9.29 7.73
N VAL A 268 21.15 8.18 7.22
CA VAL A 268 19.90 7.57 7.70
C VAL A 268 20.11 6.10 8.07
N LEU A 269 19.77 5.75 9.32
CA LEU A 269 19.70 4.37 9.81
C LEU A 269 18.27 3.80 9.62
N PRO A 270 18.12 2.46 9.53
CA PRO A 270 16.84 1.83 9.25
C PRO A 270 15.89 1.75 10.46
N GLU A 271 14.68 1.22 10.23
CA GLU A 271 13.65 1.01 11.26
C GLU A 271 14.18 0.15 12.43
N THR A 272 14.05 0.67 13.65
CA THR A 272 14.54 0.02 14.88
C THR A 272 16.03 -0.35 14.80
N ALA A 273 16.86 0.52 14.22
CA ALA A 273 18.32 0.32 14.19
C ALA A 273 18.93 0.30 15.60
N PHE A 274 18.40 1.11 16.52
CA PHE A 274 18.64 0.94 17.95
C PHE A 274 17.46 0.11 18.53
N PRO A 275 17.71 -1.08 19.14
CA PRO A 275 16.60 -1.95 19.58
C PRO A 275 15.93 -1.54 20.89
N GLN A 276 16.65 -0.82 21.76
CA GLN A 276 16.14 -0.33 23.05
C GLN A 276 15.27 0.92 22.87
N PHE A 277 14.37 1.16 23.83
CA PHE A 277 13.56 2.38 23.88
C PHE A 277 14.43 3.62 24.12
N LEU A 278 14.10 4.77 23.50
CA LEU A 278 14.81 6.04 23.66
C LEU A 278 15.11 6.39 25.13
N GLN A 279 14.13 6.17 26.00
CA GLN A 279 14.20 6.44 27.45
C GLN A 279 15.06 5.43 28.24
N HIS A 280 15.47 4.32 27.63
CA HIS A 280 16.32 3.27 28.22
C HIS A 280 17.73 3.20 27.59
N ILE A 281 17.99 3.97 26.54
CA ILE A 281 19.32 4.07 25.93
C ILE A 281 20.18 5.02 26.76
N ASP A 282 21.44 4.66 26.98
CA ASP A 282 22.43 5.56 27.59
C ASP A 282 22.60 6.83 26.74
N LYS A 283 22.39 8.00 27.36
CA LYS A 283 22.56 9.31 26.71
C LYS A 283 23.95 9.46 26.10
N LYS A 284 24.99 8.91 26.74
CA LYS A 284 26.37 8.92 26.22
C LYS A 284 26.53 8.20 24.88
N LEU A 285 25.70 7.19 24.61
CA LEU A 285 25.70 6.50 23.32
C LEU A 285 25.10 7.40 22.23
N ILE A 286 23.98 8.08 22.52
CA ILE A 286 23.34 9.03 21.61
C ILE A 286 24.26 10.24 21.36
N GLU A 287 24.90 10.74 22.41
CA GLU A 287 25.95 11.77 22.36
C GLU A 287 27.08 11.35 21.41
N ARG A 288 27.72 10.19 21.63
CA ARG A 288 28.80 9.66 20.77
C ARG A 288 28.37 9.55 19.30
N PHE A 289 27.16 9.06 19.00
CA PHE A 289 26.64 8.98 17.63
C PHE A 289 26.41 10.36 16.98
N ALA A 290 25.83 11.31 17.72
CA ALA A 290 25.61 12.67 17.23
C ALA A 290 26.93 13.43 17.03
N GLU A 291 27.88 13.30 17.94
CA GLU A 291 29.22 13.87 17.83
C GLU A 291 29.99 13.29 16.64
N GLN A 292 29.97 11.96 16.46
CA GLN A 292 30.65 11.32 15.33
C GLN A 292 30.08 11.74 13.98
N ALA A 293 28.75 11.91 13.88
CA ALA A 293 28.11 12.46 12.68
C ALA A 293 28.49 13.93 12.46
N LYS A 294 28.46 14.75 13.51
CA LYS A 294 28.85 16.18 13.47
C LYS A 294 30.31 16.37 13.04
N GLN A 295 31.23 15.54 13.53
CA GLN A 295 32.64 15.48 13.09
C GLN A 295 32.79 15.07 11.61
N ASN A 296 31.81 14.35 11.06
CA ASN A 296 31.78 13.92 9.66
C ASN A 296 31.07 14.94 8.74
N GLY A 297 30.51 16.02 9.28
CA GLY A 297 29.69 16.99 8.53
C GLY A 297 28.25 16.52 8.28
N SER A 298 27.83 15.45 8.97
CA SER A 298 26.61 14.70 8.69
C SER A 298 25.44 15.08 9.61
N ALA A 299 24.28 15.33 9.01
CA ALA A 299 22.99 15.26 9.68
C ALA A 299 22.55 13.80 9.79
N LEU A 300 22.35 13.31 11.03
CA LEU A 300 22.07 11.89 11.32
C LEU A 300 20.62 11.66 11.74
N ALA A 301 19.94 10.67 11.14
CA ALA A 301 18.63 10.20 11.59
C ALA A 301 18.68 8.72 12.01
N VAL A 302 18.05 8.40 13.15
CA VAL A 302 18.10 7.06 13.77
C VAL A 302 16.70 6.51 14.03
N GLY A 303 16.45 5.26 13.62
CA GLY A 303 15.20 4.55 13.91
C GLY A 303 15.25 3.76 15.21
N LEU A 304 14.25 3.93 16.07
CA LEU A 304 14.19 3.34 17.41
C LEU A 304 12.75 3.34 17.98
N PRO A 305 12.42 2.49 18.98
CA PRO A 305 11.19 2.63 19.73
C PRO A 305 11.32 3.73 20.79
N ALA A 306 10.22 4.39 21.15
CA ALA A 306 10.16 5.39 22.20
C ALA A 306 8.85 5.27 22.99
N PHE A 307 8.79 5.78 24.21
CA PHE A 307 7.51 6.05 24.88
C PHE A 307 6.89 7.37 24.38
N THR A 308 5.56 7.49 24.51
CA THR A 308 4.84 8.76 24.38
C THR A 308 5.28 9.78 25.43
N GLU A 309 4.99 11.07 25.21
CA GLU A 309 5.32 12.14 26.17
C GLU A 309 4.71 11.93 27.56
N ASP A 310 3.54 11.28 27.64
CA ASP A 310 2.86 10.95 28.90
C ASP A 310 3.35 9.63 29.54
N GLY A 311 4.29 8.93 28.91
CA GLY A 311 4.87 7.67 29.35
C GLY A 311 3.96 6.43 29.28
N LYS A 312 2.70 6.55 28.81
CA LYS A 312 1.72 5.44 28.85
C LYS A 312 1.64 4.62 27.56
N GLY A 313 2.14 5.16 26.45
CA GLY A 313 2.13 4.54 25.13
C GLY A 313 3.53 4.25 24.61
N GLN A 314 3.60 3.41 23.58
CA GLN A 314 4.82 3.09 22.86
C GLN A 314 4.71 3.60 21.42
N LEU A 315 5.81 4.03 20.81
CA LEU A 315 5.89 4.56 19.45
C LEU A 315 7.04 3.87 18.71
N ASN A 316 6.84 3.49 17.45
CA ASN A 316 7.91 3.14 16.52
C ASN A 316 8.34 4.44 15.81
N ALA A 317 9.57 4.89 15.97
CA ALA A 317 9.97 6.26 15.68
C ALA A 317 11.29 6.38 14.91
N MET A 318 11.45 7.54 14.27
CA MET A 318 12.72 8.11 13.83
C MET A 318 13.04 9.33 14.69
N ILE A 319 14.32 9.61 14.93
CA ILE A 319 14.80 10.81 15.61
C ILE A 319 15.86 11.54 14.78
N ASN A 320 15.91 12.88 14.87
CA ASN A 320 16.92 13.72 14.22
C ASN A 320 18.04 14.11 15.21
N LEU A 321 19.26 13.64 14.97
CA LEU A 321 20.45 13.96 15.76
C LEU A 321 21.29 15.12 15.19
N ALA A 322 20.93 15.67 14.02
CA ALA A 322 21.71 16.72 13.35
C ALA A 322 21.97 17.97 14.21
N ASN A 323 20.98 18.35 15.02
CA ASN A 323 21.05 19.50 15.94
C ASN A 323 20.97 19.05 17.42
N PHE A 324 21.42 17.82 17.73
CA PHE A 324 21.31 17.27 19.08
C PHE A 324 22.09 18.12 20.11
N ASN A 325 21.41 18.49 21.19
CA ASN A 325 21.97 19.16 22.35
C ASN A 325 21.76 18.28 23.60
N PRO A 326 22.83 17.74 24.23
CA PRO A 326 22.71 16.90 25.43
C PRO A 326 22.02 17.60 26.61
N THR A 327 22.09 18.95 26.66
CA THR A 327 21.42 19.77 27.68
C THR A 327 19.95 20.09 27.39
N GLN A 328 19.50 19.86 26.14
CA GLN A 328 18.13 20.14 25.68
C GLN A 328 17.63 19.02 24.75
N PRO A 329 17.63 17.75 25.20
CA PRO A 329 17.24 16.60 24.37
C PRO A 329 15.77 16.65 23.94
N GLU A 330 14.92 17.38 24.66
CA GLU A 330 13.50 17.59 24.33
C GLU A 330 13.26 18.41 23.04
N LYS A 331 14.29 19.06 22.50
CA LYS A 331 14.22 19.80 21.22
C LYS A 331 14.56 18.94 19.99
N MET A 332 14.83 17.66 20.20
CA MET A 332 15.05 16.68 19.15
C MET A 332 13.79 16.51 18.30
N GLN A 333 13.89 16.63 16.97
CA GLN A 333 12.75 16.30 16.11
C GLN A 333 12.52 14.78 16.12
N VAL A 334 11.28 14.38 16.40
CA VAL A 334 10.83 12.99 16.41
C VAL A 334 9.74 12.82 15.35
N TYR A 335 9.78 11.72 14.62
CA TYR A 335 8.69 11.26 13.75
C TYR A 335 8.24 9.90 14.24
N ALA A 336 6.96 9.73 14.54
CA ALA A 336 6.38 8.47 14.99
C ALA A 336 5.44 7.88 13.94
N LYS A 337 5.53 6.56 13.72
CA LYS A 337 4.74 5.81 12.74
C LYS A 337 3.23 6.04 12.93
N ASN A 338 2.54 6.48 11.89
CA ASN A 338 1.10 6.67 11.88
C ASN A 338 0.35 5.42 11.42
N HIS A 339 0.83 4.72 10.39
CA HIS A 339 0.19 3.50 9.88
C HIS A 339 0.88 2.23 10.36
N LEU A 340 0.40 1.72 11.48
CA LEU A 340 0.88 0.51 12.13
C LEU A 340 0.47 -0.77 11.38
N VAL A 341 1.37 -1.76 11.34
CA VAL A 341 1.11 -3.09 10.77
C VAL A 341 0.14 -3.87 11.66
N PRO A 342 -1.05 -4.28 11.13
CA PRO A 342 -1.99 -5.11 11.89
C PRO A 342 -1.34 -6.43 12.31
N PHE A 343 -1.63 -6.88 13.54
CA PHE A 343 -1.06 -8.08 14.18
C PHE A 343 0.45 -8.04 14.48
N GLY A 344 1.24 -7.19 13.82
CA GLY A 344 2.68 -7.04 14.03
C GLY A 344 3.09 -5.90 14.96
N GLU A 345 2.29 -4.82 15.02
CA GLU A 345 2.58 -3.60 15.80
C GLU A 345 1.45 -3.18 16.73
N PHE A 346 0.26 -3.77 16.59
CA PHE A 346 -0.84 -3.63 17.53
C PHE A 346 -1.76 -4.85 17.43
N LYS A 347 -2.61 -5.05 18.44
CA LYS A 347 -3.46 -6.25 18.55
C LYS A 347 -4.91 -5.96 18.10
N PRO A 348 -5.28 -6.19 16.81
CA PRO A 348 -6.66 -5.99 16.38
C PRO A 348 -7.61 -6.95 17.11
N ILE A 349 -8.70 -6.41 17.65
CA ILE A 349 -9.74 -7.15 18.41
C ILE A 349 -9.09 -8.09 19.47
N PRO A 350 -8.48 -7.57 20.55
CA PRO A 350 -7.64 -8.35 21.47
C PRO A 350 -8.30 -9.63 22.00
N ARG A 351 -9.59 -9.57 22.32
CA ARG A 351 -10.41 -10.72 22.78
C ARG A 351 -10.40 -11.94 21.83
N LEU A 352 -10.11 -11.74 20.55
CA LEU A 352 -10.02 -12.79 19.53
C LEU A 352 -8.56 -13.19 19.22
N THR A 353 -7.61 -12.26 19.36
CA THR A 353 -6.23 -12.43 18.91
C THR A 353 -5.23 -12.75 20.02
N GLU A 354 -5.50 -12.37 21.28
CA GLU A 354 -4.70 -12.75 22.45
C GLU A 354 -4.40 -14.25 22.58
N PRO A 355 -5.34 -15.19 22.31
CA PRO A 355 -5.05 -16.62 22.36
C PRO A 355 -4.00 -17.06 21.33
N LEU A 356 -3.94 -16.40 20.17
CA LEU A 356 -2.96 -16.70 19.12
C LEU A 356 -1.55 -16.20 19.51
N TYR A 357 -1.45 -14.99 20.08
CA TYR A 357 -0.17 -14.42 20.51
C TYR A 357 0.52 -15.22 21.61
N ARG A 358 -0.22 -15.99 22.42
CA ARG A 358 0.37 -16.92 23.40
C ARG A 358 1.16 -18.07 22.77
N TYR A 359 1.02 -18.29 21.46
CA TYR A 359 1.77 -19.28 20.67
C TYR A 359 2.80 -18.64 19.71
N MET A 360 3.05 -17.33 19.82
CA MET A 360 4.05 -16.60 19.02
C MET A 360 5.21 -16.16 19.90
N ASN A 361 6.45 -16.47 19.51
CA ASN A 361 7.66 -16.02 20.21
C ASN A 361 8.07 -14.61 19.72
N MET A 362 7.15 -13.65 19.84
CA MET A 362 7.34 -12.29 19.32
C MET A 362 7.03 -11.24 20.41
N PRO A 363 8.00 -10.37 20.80
CA PRO A 363 7.77 -9.28 21.75
C PRO A 363 6.96 -8.15 21.09
N LEU A 364 5.64 -8.34 21.02
CA LEU A 364 4.69 -7.40 20.44
C LEU A 364 4.47 -6.21 21.38
N SER A 365 5.24 -5.15 21.12
CA SER A 365 4.90 -3.78 21.53
C SER A 365 3.52 -3.42 20.98
N ASP A 366 2.65 -2.86 21.82
CA ASP A 366 1.33 -2.36 21.42
C ASP A 366 1.49 -0.87 21.09
N PHE A 367 1.98 -0.60 19.88
CA PHE A 367 2.35 0.74 19.45
C PHE A 367 1.12 1.63 19.24
N GLN A 368 1.30 2.92 19.48
CA GLN A 368 0.33 3.98 19.18
C GLN A 368 0.72 4.72 17.90
N ARG A 369 -0.25 5.45 17.31
CA ARG A 369 -0.06 6.18 16.06
C ARG A 369 0.51 7.58 16.34
N GLY A 370 1.56 7.97 15.61
CA GLY A 370 2.16 9.31 15.70
C GLY A 370 1.35 10.47 15.09
N GLY A 371 0.29 10.16 14.33
CA GLY A 371 -0.56 11.17 13.69
C GLY A 371 -0.15 11.53 12.26
N ILE A 372 -1.10 12.07 11.49
CA ILE A 372 -0.92 12.41 10.07
C ILE A 372 -0.30 13.81 9.93
N GLY A 373 0.63 13.99 8.98
CA GLY A 373 1.13 15.30 8.59
C GLY A 373 2.18 15.93 9.51
N GLN A 374 2.85 15.11 10.33
CA GLN A 374 4.02 15.47 11.14
C GLN A 374 5.09 16.23 10.31
N GLU A 375 5.85 17.10 10.98
CA GLU A 375 6.81 17.97 10.30
C GLU A 375 8.04 17.22 9.73
N PRO A 376 8.51 17.57 8.52
CA PRO A 376 9.78 17.07 7.99
C PRO A 376 10.97 17.48 8.86
N PHE A 377 11.95 16.59 8.99
CA PHE A 377 13.20 16.86 9.72
C PHE A 377 14.08 17.87 8.97
N ASP A 378 14.76 18.73 9.73
CA ASP A 378 15.79 19.63 9.24
C ASP A 378 17.14 18.93 9.21
N MET A 379 17.62 18.57 8.01
CA MET A 379 18.85 17.80 7.82
C MET A 379 19.71 18.43 6.72
N ALA A 380 20.87 18.99 7.10
CA ALA A 380 21.85 19.60 6.18
C ALA A 380 21.28 20.67 5.20
N GLY A 381 20.22 21.36 5.60
CA GLY A 381 19.51 22.37 4.79
C GLY A 381 18.32 21.84 3.99
N GLU A 382 18.11 20.52 3.97
CA GLU A 382 16.94 19.87 3.36
C GLU A 382 15.84 19.62 4.40
N LYS A 383 14.58 19.55 3.92
CA LYS A 383 13.41 19.14 4.69
C LYS A 383 13.04 17.70 4.34
N VAL A 384 13.34 16.76 5.24
CA VAL A 384 13.19 15.32 5.00
C VAL A 384 11.90 14.80 5.65
N ALA A 385 10.88 14.50 4.85
CA ALA A 385 9.66 13.88 5.36
C ALA A 385 9.88 12.36 5.49
N PHE A 386 9.86 11.88 6.73
CA PHE A 386 9.99 10.45 7.01
C PHE A 386 8.66 9.71 6.88
N ASN A 387 8.76 8.43 6.51
CA ASN A 387 7.77 7.40 6.79
C ASN A 387 8.51 6.11 7.20
N ILE A 388 7.78 5.19 7.84
CA ILE A 388 8.34 3.95 8.39
C ILE A 388 7.64 2.75 7.75
N CYS A 389 8.43 1.94 7.05
CA CYS A 389 8.10 0.61 6.56
C CYS A 389 6.78 0.51 5.76
N TYR A 390 5.69 0.08 6.40
CA TYR A 390 4.40 -0.23 5.75
C TYR A 390 3.71 1.01 5.16
N GLU A 391 4.06 2.21 5.65
CA GLU A 391 3.49 3.50 5.24
C GLU A 391 3.72 3.87 3.77
N ASP A 392 4.73 3.29 3.10
CA ASP A 392 4.89 3.42 1.65
C ASP A 392 3.67 2.90 0.85
N GLY A 393 2.82 2.08 1.47
CA GLY A 393 1.57 1.59 0.88
C GLY A 393 0.45 2.63 0.78
N PHE A 394 0.53 3.75 1.51
CA PHE A 394 -0.60 4.65 1.84
C PHE A 394 -0.32 6.13 1.54
N GLY A 395 0.08 6.47 0.30
CA GLY A 395 0.58 7.82 0.01
C GLY A 395 -0.39 8.99 0.17
N ASP A 396 -1.69 8.73 0.31
CA ASP A 396 -2.67 9.75 0.74
C ASP A 396 -2.27 10.37 2.09
N GLU A 397 -1.75 9.55 3.03
CA GLU A 397 -1.29 10.01 4.35
C GLU A 397 0.02 10.82 4.27
N LEU A 398 0.82 10.57 3.22
CA LEU A 398 2.14 11.20 3.02
C LEU A 398 2.06 12.60 2.41
N ILE A 399 0.95 12.96 1.74
CA ILE A 399 0.80 14.25 1.04
C ILE A 399 1.06 15.45 1.96
N ALA A 400 0.59 15.39 3.21
CA ALA A 400 0.66 16.50 4.15
C ALA A 400 2.10 16.87 4.52
N SER A 401 2.95 15.88 4.84
CA SER A 401 4.37 16.09 5.13
C SER A 401 5.17 16.36 3.85
N ALA A 402 4.86 15.68 2.73
CA ALA A 402 5.53 15.88 1.44
C ALA A 402 5.35 17.30 0.88
N LYS A 403 4.22 17.97 1.15
CA LYS A 403 4.00 19.39 0.81
C LYS A 403 5.01 20.34 1.46
N LYS A 404 5.51 19.99 2.64
CA LYS A 404 6.48 20.76 3.44
C LYS A 404 7.92 20.29 3.22
N SER A 405 8.11 19.19 2.48
CA SER A 405 9.41 18.53 2.32
C SER A 405 10.07 18.82 0.98
N THR A 406 11.40 18.71 0.97
CA THR A 406 12.24 18.68 -0.24
C THR A 406 12.68 17.26 -0.60
N LEU A 407 12.75 16.37 0.40
CA LEU A 407 13.04 14.93 0.26
C LEU A 407 11.95 14.09 0.96
N LEU A 408 11.84 12.83 0.55
CA LEU A 408 11.20 11.76 1.31
C LEU A 408 12.27 10.80 1.83
N ALA A 409 12.05 10.22 3.01
CA ALA A 409 12.86 9.13 3.52
C ALA A 409 11.97 7.99 4.03
N ASN A 410 12.34 6.75 3.69
CA ASN A 410 11.72 5.56 4.26
C ASN A 410 12.73 4.78 5.10
N ALA A 411 12.36 4.48 6.34
CA ALA A 411 13.09 3.55 7.19
C ALA A 411 12.33 2.22 7.25
N SER A 412 12.97 1.09 6.91
CA SER A 412 12.30 -0.24 6.90
C SER A 412 13.12 -1.35 7.55
N ASN A 413 12.44 -2.37 8.08
CA ASN A 413 13.03 -3.63 8.47
C ASN A 413 12.41 -4.81 7.70
N MET A 414 13.12 -5.34 6.70
CA MET A 414 12.60 -6.43 5.84
C MET A 414 13.03 -7.84 6.26
N ALA A 415 13.69 -7.97 7.41
CA ALA A 415 14.09 -9.26 7.96
C ALA A 415 12.89 -10.14 8.37
N TRP A 416 11.71 -9.53 8.56
CA TRP A 416 10.43 -10.21 8.75
C TRP A 416 10.00 -11.14 7.60
N TYR A 417 10.51 -10.92 6.38
CA TYR A 417 9.98 -11.56 5.17
C TYR A 417 10.99 -12.45 4.42
N GLY A 418 12.16 -12.70 5.02
CA GLY A 418 13.20 -13.58 4.47
C GLY A 418 13.64 -13.24 3.04
N GLN A 419 14.06 -14.25 2.28
CA GLN A 419 14.43 -14.11 0.86
C GLN A 419 13.20 -14.23 -0.05
N SER A 420 12.27 -13.28 0.08
CA SER A 420 11.00 -13.27 -0.69
C SER A 420 10.81 -12.00 -1.53
N ASN A 421 9.75 -11.99 -2.34
CA ASN A 421 9.40 -10.83 -3.16
C ASN A 421 8.91 -9.61 -2.36
N ALA A 422 8.68 -9.74 -1.04
CA ALA A 422 8.16 -8.64 -0.22
C ALA A 422 9.02 -7.37 -0.30
N MET A 423 10.35 -7.51 -0.22
CA MET A 423 11.28 -6.36 -0.31
C MET A 423 11.20 -5.62 -1.65
N TRP A 424 10.91 -6.34 -2.74
CA TRP A 424 10.78 -5.78 -4.08
C TRP A 424 9.40 -5.17 -4.31
N GLN A 425 8.34 -5.81 -3.81
CA GLN A 425 6.98 -5.28 -3.84
C GLN A 425 6.86 -3.98 -3.03
N GLN A 426 7.50 -3.90 -1.87
CA GLN A 426 7.56 -2.66 -1.09
C GLN A 426 8.43 -1.59 -1.76
N LEU A 427 9.58 -1.94 -2.36
CA LEU A 427 10.37 -1.00 -3.15
C LEU A 427 9.51 -0.38 -4.28
N GLN A 428 8.67 -1.18 -4.95
CA GLN A 428 7.73 -0.71 -5.96
C GLN A 428 6.66 0.24 -5.40
N GLN A 429 6.37 0.19 -4.09
CA GLN A 429 5.54 1.18 -3.41
C GLN A 429 6.31 2.48 -3.12
N SER A 430 7.55 2.40 -2.64
CA SER A 430 8.46 3.56 -2.49
C SER A 430 8.65 4.30 -3.82
N GLN A 431 8.81 3.55 -4.93
CA GLN A 431 8.87 4.08 -6.29
C GLN A 431 7.60 4.84 -6.69
N ALA A 432 6.42 4.35 -6.28
CA ALA A 432 5.17 5.05 -6.51
C ALA A 432 5.09 6.35 -5.69
N ARG A 433 5.43 6.32 -4.39
CA ARG A 433 5.39 7.53 -3.54
C ARG A 433 6.32 8.62 -4.08
N ALA A 434 7.54 8.27 -4.51
CA ALA A 434 8.50 9.20 -5.10
C ALA A 434 7.96 9.90 -6.37
N LEU A 435 7.32 9.13 -7.27
CA LEU A 435 6.71 9.62 -8.50
C LEU A 435 5.44 10.46 -8.24
N GLU A 436 4.54 9.99 -7.38
CA GLU A 436 3.28 10.67 -7.04
C GLU A 436 3.50 12.05 -6.41
N LEU A 437 4.54 12.17 -5.59
CA LEU A 437 4.85 13.36 -4.80
C LEU A 437 5.96 14.23 -5.43
N GLY A 438 6.60 13.76 -6.51
CA GLY A 438 7.68 14.47 -7.19
C GLY A 438 8.83 14.80 -6.25
N ARG A 439 9.32 13.78 -5.53
CA ARG A 439 10.40 13.90 -4.54
C ARG A 439 11.44 12.80 -4.76
N TYR A 440 12.71 13.09 -4.47
CA TYR A 440 13.68 12.01 -4.22
C TYR A 440 13.25 11.25 -2.96
N MET A 441 13.32 9.92 -3.02
CA MET A 441 13.06 9.03 -1.89
C MET A 441 14.37 8.31 -1.52
N ILE A 442 14.83 8.53 -0.29
CA ILE A 442 16.04 7.91 0.26
C ILE A 442 15.63 6.82 1.26
N ARG A 443 15.84 5.55 0.88
CA ARG A 443 15.24 4.39 1.56
C ARG A 443 16.29 3.56 2.27
N ALA A 444 16.39 3.70 3.60
CA ALA A 444 17.26 2.90 4.46
C ALA A 444 16.54 1.62 4.93
N THR A 445 17.17 0.45 4.76
CA THR A 445 16.59 -0.82 5.24
C THR A 445 17.60 -1.65 6.00
N ASN A 446 17.13 -2.47 6.97
CA ASN A 446 18.02 -3.33 7.77
C ASN A 446 18.79 -4.35 6.90
N ASN A 447 18.15 -4.97 5.91
CA ASN A 447 18.72 -6.06 5.08
C ASN A 447 18.09 -6.18 3.67
N GLY A 448 17.13 -5.33 3.32
CA GLY A 448 16.34 -5.43 2.09
C GLY A 448 16.89 -4.55 0.97
N ALA A 449 16.00 -4.09 0.08
CA ALA A 449 16.36 -3.17 -0.98
C ALA A 449 16.53 -1.72 -0.47
N THR A 450 17.62 -1.46 0.25
CA THR A 450 18.11 -0.10 0.56
C THR A 450 18.46 0.61 -0.76
N SER A 451 17.84 1.76 -1.03
CA SER A 451 17.86 2.38 -2.36
C SER A 451 17.72 3.91 -2.34
N ILE A 452 18.21 4.55 -3.40
CA ILE A 452 17.89 5.95 -3.76
C ILE A 452 16.98 5.90 -4.99
N ILE A 453 15.89 6.66 -4.95
CA ILE A 453 14.86 6.70 -6.00
C ILE A 453 14.62 8.15 -6.42
N ASP A 454 14.52 8.40 -7.72
CA ASP A 454 14.30 9.73 -8.30
C ASP A 454 12.80 10.17 -8.30
N PRO A 455 12.51 11.45 -8.56
CA PRO A 455 11.15 12.00 -8.63
C PRO A 455 10.28 11.47 -9.77
N LYS A 456 10.79 10.59 -10.64
CA LYS A 456 10.02 9.87 -11.66
C LYS A 456 9.86 8.37 -11.30
N GLY A 457 10.18 8.00 -10.06
CA GLY A 457 10.00 6.65 -9.53
C GLY A 457 11.02 5.63 -10.04
N LYS A 458 12.14 6.10 -10.61
CA LYS A 458 13.23 5.24 -11.06
C LYS A 458 14.23 5.06 -9.92
N VAL A 459 14.57 3.81 -9.64
CA VAL A 459 15.66 3.45 -8.73
C VAL A 459 16.98 3.82 -9.39
N VAL A 460 17.76 4.72 -8.77
CA VAL A 460 19.04 5.20 -9.30
C VAL A 460 20.25 4.55 -8.64
N ALA A 461 20.11 4.04 -7.41
CA ALA A 461 21.12 3.26 -6.72
C ALA A 461 20.46 2.28 -5.73
N THR A 462 21.07 1.11 -5.51
CA THR A 462 20.57 0.07 -4.60
C THR A 462 21.72 -0.70 -3.96
N ALA A 463 21.61 -1.01 -2.67
CA ALA A 463 22.57 -1.83 -1.93
C ALA A 463 22.41 -3.33 -2.27
N PRO A 464 23.47 -4.15 -2.17
CA PRO A 464 23.34 -5.59 -2.10
C PRO A 464 22.44 -6.01 -0.93
N ILE A 465 21.42 -6.83 -1.19
CA ILE A 465 20.50 -7.33 -0.14
C ILE A 465 21.22 -8.33 0.79
N ASN A 466 20.80 -8.41 2.05
CA ASN A 466 21.34 -9.31 3.09
C ASN A 466 22.87 -9.18 3.34
N VAL A 467 23.43 -7.97 3.15
CA VAL A 467 24.85 -7.65 3.41
C VAL A 467 24.94 -6.43 4.32
N ALA A 468 25.83 -6.45 5.33
CA ALA A 468 26.10 -5.26 6.15
C ALA A 468 26.91 -4.24 5.34
N THR A 469 26.33 -3.08 5.04
CA THR A 469 26.93 -2.11 4.10
C THR A 469 26.38 -0.69 4.30
N VAL A 470 26.94 0.27 3.58
CA VAL A 470 26.44 1.64 3.43
C VAL A 470 26.20 1.90 1.94
N LEU A 471 25.01 2.38 1.58
CA LEU A 471 24.74 2.90 0.24
C LEU A 471 24.94 4.42 0.26
N GLU A 472 26.09 4.87 -0.22
CA GLU A 472 26.35 6.29 -0.47
C GLU A 472 25.87 6.69 -1.87
N GLY A 473 25.47 7.95 -2.03
CA GLY A 473 25.07 8.50 -3.32
C GLY A 473 24.65 9.97 -3.23
N THR A 474 23.92 10.43 -4.25
CA THR A 474 23.46 11.81 -4.35
C THR A 474 21.94 11.86 -4.54
N ALA A 475 21.29 12.71 -3.76
CA ALA A 475 19.90 13.13 -3.97
C ALA A 475 19.87 14.64 -4.27
N TYR A 476 18.67 15.18 -4.47
CA TYR A 476 18.46 16.62 -4.64
C TYR A 476 17.14 17.01 -3.98
N GLY A 477 17.15 18.11 -3.21
CA GLY A 477 15.91 18.74 -2.77
C GLY A 477 15.01 19.08 -3.96
N MET A 478 13.72 18.79 -3.82
CA MET A 478 12.71 19.02 -4.85
C MET A 478 11.65 20.01 -4.35
N VAL A 479 11.31 21.00 -5.17
CA VAL A 479 10.39 22.08 -4.81
C VAL A 479 9.20 22.11 -5.77
N GLY A 480 8.07 22.65 -5.31
CA GLY A 480 6.78 22.60 -6.02
C GLY A 480 5.91 21.43 -5.55
N GLN A 481 4.74 21.28 -6.20
CA GLN A 481 3.72 20.29 -5.85
C GLN A 481 3.08 19.69 -7.10
N THR A 482 2.99 18.36 -7.14
CA THR A 482 2.25 17.60 -8.15
C THR A 482 0.74 17.86 -8.06
N PRO A 483 -0.06 17.67 -9.13
CA PRO A 483 -1.51 17.81 -9.04
C PRO A 483 -2.15 16.90 -7.97
N TYR A 484 -1.62 15.69 -7.76
CA TYR A 484 -2.05 14.79 -6.67
C TYR A 484 -1.79 15.41 -5.28
N MET A 485 -0.62 16.00 -5.05
CA MET A 485 -0.37 16.75 -3.81
C MET A 485 -1.36 17.91 -3.67
N ARG A 486 -1.57 18.71 -4.73
CA ARG A 486 -2.49 19.86 -4.69
C ARG A 486 -3.92 19.43 -4.34
N LEU A 487 -4.39 18.33 -4.93
CA LEU A 487 -5.69 17.69 -4.65
C LEU A 487 -5.83 17.24 -3.19
N GLY A 488 -4.72 16.93 -2.51
CA GLY A 488 -4.68 16.68 -1.07
C GLY A 488 -5.06 15.27 -0.63
N SER A 489 -5.86 14.54 -1.41
CA SER A 489 -6.17 13.12 -1.22
C SER A 489 -6.86 12.55 -2.47
N SER A 490 -6.78 11.23 -2.66
CA SER A 490 -7.57 10.53 -3.69
C SER A 490 -9.07 10.38 -3.37
N TRP A 491 -9.57 10.83 -2.20
CA TRP A 491 -11.01 10.89 -1.88
C TRP A 491 -11.84 11.65 -2.94
N TYR A 492 -11.33 12.75 -3.50
CA TYR A 492 -12.03 13.50 -4.56
C TYR A 492 -12.21 12.68 -5.85
N LEU A 493 -11.22 11.86 -6.20
CA LEU A 493 -11.32 10.92 -7.31
C LEU A 493 -12.34 9.82 -6.98
N PHE A 494 -12.33 9.28 -5.75
CA PHE A 494 -13.33 8.30 -5.29
C PHE A 494 -14.76 8.84 -5.38
N TYR A 495 -15.05 10.03 -4.86
CA TYR A 495 -16.39 10.63 -4.95
C TYR A 495 -16.81 10.90 -6.39
N THR A 496 -15.88 11.34 -7.25
CA THR A 496 -16.14 11.52 -8.69
C THR A 496 -16.50 10.19 -9.37
N MET A 497 -15.73 9.13 -9.12
CA MET A 497 -16.03 7.79 -9.65
C MET A 497 -17.37 7.26 -9.11
N MET A 498 -17.69 7.47 -7.83
CA MET A 498 -18.96 7.06 -7.23
C MET A 498 -20.16 7.81 -7.82
N GLY A 499 -20.04 9.11 -8.09
CA GLY A 499 -21.06 9.88 -8.78
C GLY A 499 -21.34 9.37 -10.19
N VAL A 500 -20.29 9.09 -10.97
CA VAL A 500 -20.41 8.50 -12.31
C VAL A 500 -21.03 7.10 -12.25
N VAL A 501 -20.60 6.23 -11.33
CA VAL A 501 -21.21 4.90 -11.11
C VAL A 501 -22.68 5.02 -10.72
N GLY A 502 -23.06 5.97 -9.86
CA GLY A 502 -24.46 6.22 -9.49
C GLY A 502 -25.32 6.57 -10.69
N VAL A 503 -24.90 7.56 -11.49
CA VAL A 503 -25.60 7.95 -12.73
C VAL A 503 -25.73 6.77 -13.69
N LEU A 504 -24.66 5.97 -13.85
CA LEU A 504 -24.65 4.79 -14.71
C LEU A 504 -25.50 3.61 -14.18
N MET A 505 -25.68 3.47 -12.86
CA MET A 505 -26.60 2.47 -12.28
C MET A 505 -28.06 2.84 -12.50
N PHE A 506 -28.42 4.12 -12.36
CA PHE A 506 -29.79 4.60 -12.57
C PHE A 506 -30.13 4.86 -14.04
N TYR A 507 -29.14 4.87 -14.95
CA TYR A 507 -29.37 4.97 -16.39
C TYR A 507 -30.18 3.77 -16.91
N ARG A 508 -31.48 3.99 -17.08
CA ARG A 508 -32.34 3.12 -17.88
C ARG A 508 -32.33 3.64 -19.32
N PRO A 509 -31.83 2.90 -20.32
CA PRO A 509 -32.01 3.29 -21.71
C PRO A 509 -33.51 3.42 -21.96
N ARG A 510 -33.93 4.53 -22.59
CA ARG A 510 -35.32 4.65 -23.05
C ARG A 510 -35.59 3.45 -23.96
N ARG A 511 -36.57 2.61 -23.59
CA ARG A 511 -37.17 1.71 -24.57
C ARG A 511 -37.69 2.60 -25.69
N GLU A 512 -37.09 2.50 -26.86
CA GLU A 512 -37.81 2.84 -28.08
C GLU A 512 -39.09 2.01 -28.04
N GLN A 513 -40.23 2.69 -27.99
CA GLN A 513 -41.50 2.03 -28.26
C GLN A 513 -41.40 1.60 -29.71
N ALA A 514 -41.20 0.30 -29.94
CA ALA A 514 -41.30 -0.26 -31.27
C ALA A 514 -42.68 0.10 -31.78
N VAL A 515 -42.74 1.03 -32.74
CA VAL A 515 -44.00 1.43 -33.35
C VAL A 515 -44.51 0.18 -34.06
N GLU A 516 -45.54 -0.41 -33.46
CA GLU A 516 -46.15 -1.64 -33.94
C GLU A 516 -46.83 -1.31 -35.27
N ALA A 517 -46.09 -1.52 -36.35
CA ALA A 517 -46.47 -1.12 -37.69
C ALA A 517 -47.66 -1.98 -38.13
N VAL A 518 -48.87 -1.43 -37.91
CA VAL A 518 -50.14 -2.04 -38.29
C VAL A 518 -50.12 -2.26 -39.81
N ALA A 519 -49.80 -3.48 -40.21
CA ALA A 519 -49.83 -3.88 -41.61
C ALA A 519 -51.29 -3.78 -42.12
N PRO A 520 -51.55 -3.06 -43.23
CA PRO A 520 -52.90 -2.96 -43.75
C PRO A 520 -53.39 -4.34 -44.22
N THR A 521 -54.47 -4.81 -43.61
CA THR A 521 -55.10 -6.10 -43.97
C THR A 521 -55.76 -6.00 -45.34
N VAL A 522 -55.03 -6.37 -46.40
CA VAL A 522 -55.59 -6.53 -47.74
C VAL A 522 -56.51 -7.76 -47.73
N SER A 523 -57.82 -7.52 -47.89
CA SER A 523 -58.82 -8.59 -47.94
C SER A 523 -58.85 -9.25 -49.32
N THR A 524 -58.06 -10.30 -49.53
CA THR A 524 -58.22 -11.19 -50.69
C THR A 524 -59.40 -12.15 -50.45
N ASN A 525 -60.58 -11.73 -50.90
CA ASN A 525 -61.77 -12.56 -50.92
C ASN A 525 -61.57 -13.73 -51.90
N ASN A 526 -61.52 -14.97 -51.40
CA ASN A 526 -61.57 -16.19 -52.19
C ASN A 526 -62.40 -17.22 -51.43
N GLY A 527 -63.56 -17.59 -51.98
CA GLY A 527 -64.45 -18.57 -51.37
C GLY A 527 -64.09 -20.00 -51.76
N ASN A 528 -64.49 -20.94 -50.93
CA ASN A 528 -64.93 -22.26 -51.36
C ASN A 528 -65.88 -22.82 -50.29
N GLY A 529 -67.12 -23.09 -50.68
CA GLY A 529 -68.12 -23.70 -49.81
C GLY A 529 -68.49 -25.09 -50.30
N GLN A 530 -68.39 -26.09 -49.44
CA GLN A 530 -69.15 -27.34 -49.54
C GLN A 530 -69.62 -27.77 -48.14
N PRO A 531 -70.72 -28.55 -48.05
CA PRO A 531 -71.49 -28.70 -46.81
C PRO A 531 -71.12 -29.94 -45.98
N GLU A 532 -71.88 -30.08 -44.89
CA GLU A 532 -71.78 -31.02 -43.78
C GLU A 532 -71.82 -32.52 -44.15
N THR A 533 -71.30 -33.36 -43.25
CA THR A 533 -71.93 -34.65 -42.89
C THR A 533 -71.49 -35.10 -41.49
N THR A 534 -72.45 -35.61 -40.70
CA THR A 534 -72.26 -36.21 -39.36
C THR A 534 -72.74 -37.68 -39.42
N PRO A 535 -72.30 -38.60 -38.53
CA PRO A 535 -72.74 -38.69 -37.12
C PRO A 535 -71.56 -38.84 -36.13
N ALA A 536 -71.64 -38.55 -34.82
CA ALA A 536 -72.71 -38.52 -33.82
C ALA A 536 -72.99 -39.86 -33.09
N ALA A 537 -72.44 -39.98 -31.87
CA ALA A 537 -72.89 -40.81 -30.76
C ALA A 537 -72.53 -40.03 -29.47
N ALA A 538 -73.51 -39.53 -28.71
CA ALA A 538 -74.10 -40.17 -27.53
C ALA A 538 -73.17 -40.14 -26.28
N THR A 539 -73.53 -39.59 -25.12
CA THR A 539 -74.85 -39.14 -24.63
C THR A 539 -74.80 -37.88 -23.75
N GLU A 540 -75.89 -37.11 -23.80
CA GLU A 540 -76.66 -36.45 -22.71
C GLU A 540 -76.16 -36.58 -21.24
N SER A 541 -76.44 -35.65 -20.30
CA SER A 541 -77.06 -34.29 -20.26
C SER A 541 -76.73 -33.69 -18.84
N VAL A 542 -77.22 -32.56 -18.27
CA VAL A 542 -78.27 -31.52 -18.48
C VAL A 542 -77.67 -30.14 -18.06
N LYS A 543 -78.40 -29.01 -18.21
CA LYS A 543 -78.11 -27.70 -17.56
C LYS A 543 -79.42 -27.05 -17.06
N PRO A 544 -79.38 -26.11 -16.10
CA PRO A 544 -79.45 -24.67 -16.45
C PRO A 544 -78.32 -23.85 -15.77
N VAL A 545 -77.73 -22.75 -16.27
CA VAL A 545 -78.07 -21.61 -17.17
C VAL A 545 -78.25 -20.29 -16.41
N LYS A 546 -77.64 -19.22 -16.97
CA LYS A 546 -77.56 -17.80 -16.50
C LYS A 546 -78.87 -17.03 -16.93
N PRO A 547 -79.06 -15.67 -16.88
CA PRO A 547 -78.08 -14.57 -16.68
C PRO A 547 -78.54 -13.21 -16.06
N LYS A 548 -77.60 -12.25 -16.05
CA LYS A 548 -77.73 -10.77 -16.18
C LYS A 548 -78.54 -9.94 -15.17
N LYS A 549 -77.87 -8.92 -14.63
CA LYS A 549 -78.22 -7.50 -14.90
C LYS A 549 -76.97 -6.59 -14.83
N GLU A 550 -77.13 -5.31 -15.16
CA GLU A 550 -76.11 -4.49 -15.81
C GLU A 550 -76.44 -2.98 -15.64
N LYS A 551 -75.42 -2.11 -15.37
CA LYS A 551 -75.28 -0.73 -15.93
C LYS A 551 -74.19 0.16 -15.28
N SER A 552 -73.26 0.62 -16.12
CA SER A 552 -72.82 2.02 -16.33
C SER A 552 -72.63 3.02 -15.17
N ALA A 553 -71.39 3.51 -15.01
CA ALA A 553 -71.05 4.94 -14.92
C ALA A 553 -69.57 5.20 -15.34
N LYS A 554 -69.20 6.45 -15.69
CA LYS A 554 -67.83 6.88 -16.05
C LYS A 554 -67.34 8.03 -15.12
N PRO A 555 -66.05 8.43 -15.13
CA PRO A 555 -65.38 9.03 -13.96
C PRO A 555 -65.57 10.55 -13.80
N LYS A 556 -65.15 11.06 -12.62
CA LYS A 556 -64.89 12.48 -12.35
C LYS A 556 -63.46 12.72 -11.85
N GLN A 557 -63.02 13.97 -11.97
CA GLN A 557 -61.70 14.49 -11.56
C GLN A 557 -61.62 14.75 -10.04
N PRO A 558 -60.42 14.86 -9.46
CA PRO A 558 -60.18 15.62 -8.24
C PRO A 558 -59.98 17.11 -8.56
N GLU A 559 -60.72 18.00 -7.90
CA GLU A 559 -60.50 19.45 -7.94
C GLU A 559 -59.56 19.92 -6.82
N THR A 560 -58.93 21.08 -7.03
CA THR A 560 -57.93 21.68 -6.13
C THR A 560 -58.54 22.64 -5.12
N VAL A 561 -58.10 22.58 -3.86
CA VAL A 561 -58.23 23.66 -2.86
C VAL A 561 -56.86 23.96 -2.24
N LYS A 562 -56.65 25.19 -1.75
CA LYS A 562 -55.36 25.78 -1.36
C LYS A 562 -55.03 25.64 0.16
N PRO A 563 -53.78 25.94 0.60
CA PRO A 563 -53.24 25.44 1.87
C PRO A 563 -53.37 26.39 3.07
N VAL A 564 -53.28 25.82 4.27
CA VAL A 564 -52.96 26.44 5.57
C VAL A 564 -52.08 25.46 6.38
N GLU A 565 -51.26 25.96 7.31
CA GLU A 565 -50.28 25.20 8.11
C GLU A 565 -50.89 24.18 9.11
N PRO A 566 -50.06 23.25 9.60
CA PRO A 566 -49.89 23.19 11.06
C PRO A 566 -48.41 23.20 11.51
N GLN A 567 -48.15 23.83 12.66
CA GLN A 567 -46.82 23.93 13.28
C GLN A 567 -46.49 22.73 14.20
N THR A 568 -45.21 22.64 14.58
CA THR A 568 -44.69 21.98 15.82
C THR A 568 -44.99 20.49 16.07
N VAL A 569 -44.07 19.64 15.59
CA VAL A 569 -43.46 18.56 16.40
C VAL A 569 -41.96 18.43 16.06
N GLU A 570 -41.62 18.50 14.76
CA GLU A 570 -40.32 18.06 14.21
C GLU A 570 -39.15 19.05 14.39
N ASN A 571 -38.98 19.63 15.60
CA ASN A 571 -37.84 20.52 15.90
C ASN A 571 -37.10 20.18 17.22
N GLN A 572 -37.57 19.21 18.00
CA GLN A 572 -36.90 18.79 19.26
C GLN A 572 -35.90 17.63 19.09
N LEU A 573 -35.77 17.05 17.90
CA LEU A 573 -34.91 15.88 17.63
C LEU A 573 -33.64 16.20 16.82
N ILE A 574 -33.47 17.45 16.37
CA ILE A 574 -32.30 17.89 15.57
C ILE A 574 -31.31 18.71 16.42
N GLN A 575 -31.77 19.44 17.45
CA GLN A 575 -30.85 20.15 18.37
C GLN A 575 -30.04 19.21 19.28
N SER A 576 -30.50 17.98 19.55
CA SER A 576 -29.84 17.05 20.47
C SER A 576 -28.63 16.30 19.88
N MET A 577 -28.15 16.66 18.68
CA MET A 577 -27.02 16.02 18.00
C MET A 577 -25.92 16.99 17.52
N ILE A 578 -26.03 18.29 17.82
CA ILE A 578 -25.06 19.33 17.40
C ILE A 578 -24.58 20.14 18.62
N GLU A 579 -24.27 19.47 19.73
CA GLU A 579 -23.62 20.11 20.89
C GLU A 579 -22.80 19.10 21.71
N PRO A 580 -21.47 19.10 21.51
CA PRO A 580 -20.58 18.81 22.64
C PRO A 580 -19.30 19.67 22.68
N ASN A 581 -19.23 20.79 21.94
CA ASN A 581 -17.96 21.53 21.75
C ASN A 581 -17.97 23.02 22.17
N GLN A 582 -19.12 23.62 22.53
CA GLN A 582 -19.17 25.02 23.02
C GLN A 582 -19.12 25.15 24.56
N SER A 583 -19.24 24.04 25.29
CA SER A 583 -19.18 24.04 26.76
C SER A 583 -17.76 24.32 27.29
N MET A 584 -16.74 23.74 26.67
CA MET A 584 -15.36 23.83 27.17
C MET A 584 -14.68 25.19 26.91
N GLU A 585 -15.03 25.85 25.82
CA GLU A 585 -14.46 27.16 25.45
C GLU A 585 -14.96 28.28 26.38
N ASN A 586 -16.26 28.27 26.70
CA ASN A 586 -16.84 29.19 27.69
C ASN A 586 -16.28 28.97 29.11
N GLN A 587 -16.00 27.72 29.50
CA GLN A 587 -15.35 27.42 30.78
C GLN A 587 -13.90 27.95 30.84
N LEU A 588 -13.15 27.91 29.74
CA LEU A 588 -11.81 28.51 29.67
C LEU A 588 -11.82 30.03 29.79
N ILE A 589 -12.88 30.69 29.30
CA ILE A 589 -13.06 32.15 29.40
C ILE A 589 -13.42 32.54 30.85
N GLN A 590 -14.35 31.84 31.50
CA GLN A 590 -14.70 32.11 32.90
C GLN A 590 -13.54 31.79 33.87
N ALA A 591 -12.73 30.75 33.60
CA ALA A 591 -11.55 30.43 34.40
C ALA A 591 -10.48 31.55 34.41
N LYS A 592 -10.43 32.40 33.37
CA LYS A 592 -9.52 33.55 33.30
C LYS A 592 -10.06 34.83 33.96
N ALA A 593 -11.34 34.86 34.35
CA ALA A 593 -11.96 36.04 34.96
C ALA A 593 -11.81 36.10 36.50
N ASN A 594 -11.59 34.96 37.16
CA ASN A 594 -11.69 34.82 38.63
C ASN A 594 -10.32 34.60 39.32
N ALA A 595 -9.27 35.30 38.87
CA ALA A 595 -7.99 35.35 39.59
C ALA A 595 -8.04 36.43 40.71
N PRO A 596 -7.78 36.10 41.99
CA PRO A 596 -7.84 37.08 43.07
C PRO A 596 -6.78 38.18 42.94
N GLN A 597 -7.19 39.44 43.12
CA GLN A 597 -6.27 40.56 43.35
C GLN A 597 -5.91 40.65 44.84
N THR A 598 -4.63 40.84 45.13
CA THR A 598 -4.14 41.38 46.41
C THR A 598 -3.15 42.51 46.14
N ALA A 599 -3.29 43.62 46.86
CA ALA A 599 -2.42 44.79 46.81
C ALA A 599 -1.03 44.47 47.43
N ASP A 600 0.00 45.34 47.40
CA ASP A 600 -0.06 46.80 47.29
C ASP A 600 1.22 47.46 46.68
N ASN A 601 1.11 48.78 46.42
CA ASN A 601 2.05 49.81 45.95
C ASN A 601 3.56 49.63 46.28
N GLN A 602 4.53 50.16 45.51
CA GLN A 602 4.78 51.61 45.33
C GLN A 602 5.71 52.03 44.15
N LEU A 603 5.34 53.17 43.53
CA LEU A 603 6.17 54.32 43.04
C LEU A 603 7.43 54.13 42.14
N ALA A 604 7.31 54.59 40.89
CA ALA A 604 8.30 55.44 40.19
C ALA A 604 7.61 56.28 39.07
N LYS A 605 8.21 57.39 38.59
CA LYS A 605 7.61 58.36 37.63
C LYS A 605 8.27 58.35 36.23
N PRO A 606 7.56 58.78 35.15
CA PRO A 606 8.05 58.82 33.76
C PRO A 606 8.66 60.17 33.32
N VAL A 607 9.22 60.21 32.10
CA VAL A 607 9.79 61.39 31.40
C VAL A 607 9.39 61.40 29.90
N SER A 608 9.40 62.56 29.24
CA SER A 608 8.91 62.88 27.87
C SER A 608 9.94 63.80 27.12
N VAL A 609 9.79 64.34 25.89
CA VAL A 609 8.67 64.74 24.98
C VAL A 609 9.09 64.67 23.49
N GLY A 610 8.15 64.47 22.55
CA GLY A 610 8.31 64.70 21.09
C GLY A 610 7.39 63.77 20.26
N ALA A 611 6.44 64.17 19.40
CA ALA A 611 6.13 65.40 18.64
C ALA A 611 7.14 65.76 17.53
N THR A 612 6.77 66.13 16.29
CA THR A 612 5.49 66.18 15.51
C THR A 612 5.80 66.52 14.05
N ALA A 613 5.13 65.95 13.03
CA ALA A 613 4.88 66.57 11.70
C ALA A 613 4.01 65.67 10.78
N SER A 614 3.21 66.30 9.89
CA SER A 614 2.40 65.61 8.86
C SER A 614 1.98 66.57 7.74
N VAL A 615 2.13 66.19 6.45
CA VAL A 615 1.61 66.94 5.27
C VAL A 615 1.13 65.95 4.18
N ARG A 616 0.18 66.39 3.34
CA ARG A 616 -0.48 65.72 2.20
C ARG A 616 0.38 65.77 0.91
N VAL A 617 0.33 64.79 -0.01
CA VAL A 617 -0.62 64.59 -1.15
C VAL A 617 -0.69 65.78 -2.11
N ASP A 618 -0.52 65.49 -3.41
CA ASP A 618 -1.31 66.00 -4.55
C ASP A 618 -1.16 65.02 -5.75
N GLU A 619 -2.00 65.18 -6.78
CA GLU A 619 -2.26 64.22 -7.88
C GLU A 619 -1.64 64.68 -9.23
N ASP A 620 -1.55 63.80 -10.24
CA ASP A 620 -2.24 63.96 -11.55
C ASP A 620 -1.76 63.05 -12.72
N ASP A 621 -2.61 63.04 -13.76
CA ASP A 621 -2.42 62.70 -15.19
C ASP A 621 -2.60 61.25 -15.75
N GLU A 622 -3.12 61.20 -16.99
CA GLU A 622 -3.89 60.08 -17.57
C GLU A 622 -3.21 59.26 -18.71
N LEU A 623 -3.97 58.31 -19.27
CA LEU A 623 -3.63 57.34 -20.33
C LEU A 623 -3.52 57.97 -21.74
N PRO A 624 -2.99 57.21 -22.73
CA PRO A 624 -3.92 56.63 -23.71
C PRO A 624 -3.61 55.16 -24.11
N VAL A 625 -4.58 54.52 -24.78
CA VAL A 625 -4.62 53.08 -25.09
C VAL A 625 -4.57 52.80 -26.60
N ASN A 626 -3.78 51.80 -27.07
CA ASN A 626 -4.21 50.84 -28.13
C ASN A 626 -3.22 49.69 -28.51
N LYS A 627 -3.83 48.54 -28.91
CA LYS A 627 -3.39 47.53 -29.91
C LYS A 627 -2.08 46.70 -29.75
N LEU A 628 -2.27 45.49 -29.19
CA LEU A 628 -1.96 44.12 -29.73
C LEU A 628 -0.57 43.74 -30.34
N PRO A 629 -0.18 42.43 -30.32
CA PRO A 629 1.24 42.04 -30.26
C PRO A 629 1.86 41.40 -31.54
N PRO A 630 3.20 41.28 -31.60
CA PRO A 630 3.92 40.52 -32.63
C PRO A 630 4.13 39.03 -32.29
N LYS A 631 4.43 38.22 -33.33
CA LYS A 631 4.82 36.80 -33.28
C LYS A 631 6.34 36.61 -33.48
N PRO A 632 6.93 35.43 -33.19
CA PRO A 632 8.38 35.26 -33.14
C PRO A 632 9.06 35.25 -34.52
N LEU A 633 10.31 35.71 -34.54
CA LEU A 633 11.18 35.74 -35.71
C LEU A 633 11.75 34.35 -36.04
N LYS A 634 11.83 34.05 -37.34
CA LYS A 634 12.75 33.06 -37.91
C LYS A 634 13.95 33.80 -38.50
N SER A 635 15.13 33.18 -38.47
CA SER A 635 16.18 33.44 -39.45
C SER A 635 16.75 32.10 -39.96
N THR A 636 17.26 32.12 -41.18
CA THR A 636 17.77 30.94 -41.90
C THR A 636 19.00 31.36 -42.69
N TYR A 637 20.05 30.54 -42.73
CA TYR A 637 21.02 30.61 -43.82
C TYR A 637 21.57 29.23 -44.23
N LYS A 638 21.96 29.15 -45.50
CA LYS A 638 22.55 28.00 -46.23
C LYS A 638 24.04 27.85 -45.84
N SER A 639 24.65 26.68 -45.67
CA SER A 639 24.73 25.44 -46.50
C SER A 639 25.66 25.55 -47.71
N THR A 640 26.76 24.78 -47.69
CA THR A 640 27.58 24.35 -48.84
C THR A 640 28.09 22.93 -48.57
N ASP A 641 28.28 22.15 -49.63
CA ASP A 641 28.41 20.69 -49.59
C ASP A 641 29.83 20.15 -49.80
N ASN A 642 30.07 18.93 -49.32
CA ASN A 642 30.74 17.83 -50.03
C ASN A 642 30.75 16.58 -49.10
N VAL A 643 29.92 15.56 -49.30
CA VAL A 643 29.88 14.57 -50.39
C VAL A 643 31.07 13.58 -50.37
N SER A 644 30.83 12.39 -49.81
CA SER A 644 31.03 11.11 -50.51
C SER A 644 30.31 9.97 -49.75
N ARG A 645 30.00 8.88 -50.47
CA ARG A 645 29.05 7.82 -50.06
C ARG A 645 29.50 6.48 -50.65
N VAL A 646 29.59 5.44 -49.81
CA VAL A 646 29.60 4.03 -50.24
C VAL A 646 28.78 3.21 -49.22
N GLU A 647 28.17 2.12 -49.69
CA GLU A 647 27.14 1.36 -48.98
C GLU A 647 27.62 -0.04 -48.55
N SER A 648 26.90 -0.63 -47.60
CA SER A 648 26.68 -2.07 -47.36
C SER A 648 27.75 -3.12 -47.74
N THR A 649 28.09 -4.00 -46.80
CA THR A 649 27.69 -5.43 -46.87
C THR A 649 28.10 -6.23 -45.62
N SER A 650 27.45 -7.37 -45.41
CA SER A 650 27.94 -8.50 -44.61
C SER A 650 27.85 -9.76 -45.47
N PRO A 651 28.79 -10.71 -45.35
CA PRO A 651 28.37 -12.03 -44.84
C PRO A 651 29.42 -12.74 -43.94
N ASN A 652 29.03 -13.90 -43.40
CA ASN A 652 29.85 -14.77 -42.55
C ASN A 652 30.98 -15.47 -43.34
N LEU A 653 32.05 -15.90 -42.63
CA LEU A 653 32.44 -17.32 -42.43
C LEU A 653 33.72 -17.42 -41.54
N PHE A 654 33.85 -18.51 -40.76
CA PHE A 654 35.04 -19.32 -40.38
C PHE A 654 36.46 -18.66 -40.52
N ARG A 655 37.44 -18.78 -39.60
CA ARG A 655 37.83 -19.83 -38.63
C ARG A 655 39.10 -19.35 -37.84
N ASP A 656 39.71 -20.00 -36.83
CA ASP A 656 39.43 -21.11 -35.89
C ASP A 656 40.36 -20.92 -34.65
N LYS A 657 40.00 -21.45 -33.46
CA LYS A 657 40.91 -21.89 -32.37
C LYS A 657 40.12 -22.39 -31.13
N ALA A 658 39.96 -23.70 -31.02
CA ALA A 658 39.47 -24.34 -29.79
C ALA A 658 40.59 -24.54 -28.75
N LYS A 659 40.28 -24.38 -27.45
CA LYS A 659 40.94 -25.09 -26.34
C LYS A 659 40.11 -25.06 -25.04
N SER A 660 39.61 -26.24 -24.67
CA SER A 660 39.34 -26.72 -23.29
C SER A 660 38.90 -25.70 -22.23
N SER A 661 37.59 -25.57 -22.02
CA SER A 661 37.01 -25.08 -20.76
C SER A 661 36.88 -26.23 -19.75
N VAL A 662 37.62 -26.17 -18.64
CA VAL A 662 37.44 -27.08 -17.49
C VAL A 662 36.22 -26.62 -16.69
N ILE A 663 35.36 -27.58 -16.30
CA ILE A 663 34.24 -27.30 -15.38
C ILE A 663 34.81 -27.14 -13.98
N ILE A 664 34.94 -25.90 -13.51
CA ILE A 664 35.29 -25.59 -12.12
C ILE A 664 33.99 -25.49 -11.31
N ASN A 665 33.89 -26.29 -10.25
CA ASN A 665 32.74 -26.30 -9.35
C ASN A 665 32.72 -25.00 -8.50
N PRO A 666 31.64 -24.19 -8.51
CA PRO A 666 31.59 -22.91 -7.79
C PRO A 666 31.84 -23.03 -6.27
N ASP A 667 31.54 -24.17 -5.63
CA ASP A 667 31.78 -24.39 -4.20
C ASP A 667 33.27 -24.30 -3.79
N GLN A 668 34.21 -24.57 -4.72
CA GLN A 668 35.64 -24.46 -4.43
C GLN A 668 36.15 -23.01 -4.48
N ALA A 669 35.51 -22.13 -5.28
CA ALA A 669 35.88 -20.71 -5.34
C ALA A 669 35.57 -19.98 -4.03
N LEU A 670 34.41 -20.25 -3.42
CA LEU A 670 34.04 -19.67 -2.12
C LEU A 670 35.03 -20.06 -1.01
N ARG A 671 35.50 -21.31 -0.99
CA ARG A 671 36.43 -21.80 0.05
C ARG A 671 37.82 -21.17 -0.06
N ALA A 672 38.27 -20.83 -1.27
CA ALA A 672 39.55 -20.14 -1.47
C ALA A 672 39.52 -18.68 -0.98
N GLN A 673 38.44 -17.94 -1.24
CA GLN A 673 38.33 -16.54 -0.81
C GLN A 673 38.11 -16.38 0.71
N ALA A 674 37.56 -17.40 1.38
CA ALA A 674 37.32 -17.38 2.83
C ALA A 674 38.58 -17.35 3.71
N GLN A 675 39.79 -17.58 3.16
CA GLN A 675 41.04 -17.69 3.94
C GLN A 675 41.98 -16.47 3.88
N GLN A 676 41.67 -15.42 3.11
CA GLN A 676 42.56 -14.25 2.96
C GLN A 676 41.99 -12.91 3.49
N ALA A 677 40.80 -12.91 4.11
CA ALA A 677 40.19 -11.73 4.71
C ALA A 677 40.55 -11.55 6.21
N LYS A 678 41.81 -11.20 6.52
CA LYS A 678 42.16 -10.61 7.83
C LYS A 678 42.07 -9.07 7.73
N PRO A 679 41.07 -8.42 8.35
CA PRO A 679 41.06 -6.96 8.43
C PRO A 679 42.15 -6.49 9.41
N GLN A 680 42.93 -5.48 9.01
CA GLN A 680 43.69 -4.69 9.99
C GLN A 680 42.70 -3.85 10.80
N ILE A 681 42.68 -4.06 12.12
CA ILE A 681 41.83 -3.29 13.04
C ILE A 681 42.48 -1.93 13.26
N ASN A 682 41.77 -0.84 12.95
CA ASN A 682 42.22 0.50 13.27
C ASN A 682 41.97 0.78 14.75
N LEU A 683 43.00 1.21 15.49
CA LEU A 683 43.05 1.23 16.96
C LEU A 683 41.96 2.08 17.63
N GLN A 684 41.44 3.10 16.94
CA GLN A 684 40.32 3.94 17.43
C GLN A 684 38.99 3.17 17.60
N SER A 685 38.86 1.96 17.04
CA SER A 685 37.64 1.13 17.17
C SER A 685 37.59 0.29 18.46
N SER A 686 38.72 0.08 19.14
CA SER A 686 38.80 -0.74 20.36
C SER A 686 38.34 -0.02 21.62
N GLU A 687 38.51 1.31 21.69
CA GLU A 687 38.17 2.13 22.86
C GLU A 687 36.66 2.44 22.96
N PHE A 688 35.87 2.05 21.96
CA PHE A 688 34.43 2.37 21.88
C PHE A 688 33.59 1.84 23.07
N LEU A 689 34.08 0.83 23.81
CA LEU A 689 33.35 0.16 24.89
C LEU A 689 34.18 -0.16 26.15
N SER A 690 35.45 0.25 26.24
CA SER A 690 36.29 0.00 27.42
C SER A 690 35.69 0.52 28.73
N ASP A 691 34.83 1.54 28.62
CA ASP A 691 34.22 2.26 29.74
C ASP A 691 32.86 1.69 30.18
N TYR A 692 32.36 0.63 29.53
CA TYR A 692 31.09 -0.01 29.93
C TYR A 692 31.33 -1.08 31.00
N PRO A 693 30.94 -0.85 32.28
CA PRO A 693 30.83 -1.93 33.23
C PRO A 693 29.69 -2.89 32.81
N PRO A 694 29.77 -4.19 33.16
CA PRO A 694 28.77 -5.18 32.76
C PRO A 694 27.44 -5.03 33.52
N ILE A 695 26.63 -4.03 33.14
CA ILE A 695 25.40 -3.65 33.86
C ILE A 695 24.22 -3.42 32.89
N VAL A 696 23.62 -4.50 32.37
CA VAL A 696 22.15 -4.70 32.35
C VAL A 696 21.84 -6.21 32.46
N VAL A 697 22.17 -6.83 33.60
CA VAL A 697 21.71 -8.19 33.94
C VAL A 697 21.12 -8.20 35.36
N ALA A 698 21.92 -7.77 36.34
CA ALA A 698 21.57 -7.76 37.76
C ALA A 698 20.23 -7.06 38.11
N ALA A 699 19.83 -6.01 37.37
CA ALA A 699 18.59 -5.28 37.63
C ALA A 699 17.33 -6.15 37.47
N ARG A 700 17.26 -6.99 36.42
CA ARG A 700 16.12 -7.90 36.19
C ARG A 700 16.19 -9.15 37.06
N GLU A 701 17.38 -9.56 37.52
CA GLU A 701 17.51 -10.62 38.53
C GLU A 701 17.09 -10.15 39.92
N ALA A 702 17.32 -8.88 40.27
CA ALA A 702 16.82 -8.28 41.51
C ALA A 702 15.29 -8.29 41.57
N GLU A 703 14.59 -7.88 40.50
CA GLU A 703 13.12 -7.93 40.44
C GLU A 703 12.57 -9.37 40.48
N ARG A 704 13.24 -10.31 39.79
CA ARG A 704 12.88 -11.74 39.84
C ARG A 704 13.07 -12.34 41.23
N THR A 705 14.15 -12.00 41.93
CA THR A 705 14.40 -12.47 43.30
C THR A 705 13.54 -11.77 44.36
N ALA A 706 13.06 -10.55 44.09
CA ALA A 706 12.04 -9.90 44.92
C ALA A 706 10.68 -10.62 44.84
N SER A 707 10.19 -10.91 43.63
CA SER A 707 8.94 -11.67 43.44
C SER A 707 9.03 -13.13 43.94
N ALA A 708 10.24 -13.70 44.04
CA ALA A 708 10.47 -15.06 44.53
C ALA A 708 10.66 -15.15 46.07
N ARG A 709 10.61 -14.04 46.82
CA ARG A 709 10.86 -14.00 48.28
C ARG A 709 9.61 -13.82 49.16
N GLN A 710 8.45 -14.22 48.65
CA GLN A 710 7.24 -14.45 49.46
C GLN A 710 6.70 -15.88 49.34
N THR A 711 7.53 -16.90 49.60
CA THR A 711 7.07 -18.19 50.16
C THR A 711 8.23 -19.06 50.65
N TYR A 712 8.00 -19.76 51.77
CA TYR A 712 8.81 -20.82 52.40
C TYR A 712 10.21 -20.47 52.96
N ASP A 713 10.32 -20.66 54.27
CA ASP A 713 11.58 -20.74 55.02
C ASP A 713 12.31 -22.08 54.83
N GLY A 714 13.64 -22.06 55.05
CA GLY A 714 14.31 -23.17 55.72
C GLY A 714 15.45 -23.89 55.00
N VAL A 715 16.47 -24.25 55.80
CA VAL A 715 17.58 -25.19 55.54
C VAL A 715 18.77 -24.66 54.70
N SER A 716 19.96 -25.11 55.10
CA SER A 716 21.30 -24.69 54.63
C SER A 716 21.95 -25.74 53.71
N PRO A 717 22.85 -25.40 52.77
CA PRO A 717 23.32 -26.32 51.72
C PRO A 717 24.56 -27.14 52.11
N SER A 718 24.71 -28.32 51.48
CA SER A 718 25.96 -29.10 51.42
C SER A 718 25.99 -30.01 50.18
N ASP A 719 27.21 -30.16 49.63
CA ASP A 719 27.73 -31.11 48.62
C ASP A 719 26.96 -31.36 47.31
N TYR A 720 27.46 -31.01 46.11
CA TYR A 720 28.67 -31.41 45.34
C TYR A 720 28.59 -32.71 44.51
N ASN A 721 29.20 -32.64 43.32
CA ASN A 721 29.18 -33.62 42.22
C ASN A 721 29.36 -35.09 42.58
N ASP A 722 28.72 -36.00 41.82
CA ASP A 722 29.50 -37.01 41.09
C ASP A 722 28.81 -37.63 39.84
N ARG A 723 29.67 -38.04 38.88
CA ARG A 723 29.54 -39.00 37.73
C ARG A 723 28.20 -39.19 36.98
N LEU A 724 28.12 -39.20 35.63
CA LEU A 724 28.90 -39.80 34.52
C LEU A 724 28.88 -41.34 34.42
N PHE A 725 28.36 -41.83 33.28
CA PHE A 725 28.38 -43.21 32.74
C PHE A 725 27.71 -44.32 33.56
N GLY A 726 26.90 -45.16 32.89
CA GLY A 726 26.27 -46.34 33.49
C GLY A 726 25.26 -47.04 32.58
N SER A 727 25.71 -47.97 31.75
CA SER A 727 24.84 -48.95 31.08
C SER A 727 24.43 -50.07 32.02
N VAL A 728 23.28 -50.73 31.80
CA VAL A 728 23.16 -52.22 31.83
C VAL A 728 21.78 -52.69 31.32
N ARG A 729 21.70 -53.95 30.87
CA ARG A 729 20.49 -54.69 30.46
C ARG A 729 20.18 -55.81 31.46
N GLN A 730 18.98 -56.39 31.34
CA GLN A 730 18.61 -57.76 31.78
C GLN A 730 18.55 -58.05 33.29
N SER A 731 17.32 -58.02 33.81
CA SER A 731 16.62 -59.17 34.44
C SER A 731 15.12 -58.81 34.54
N GLU A 732 14.13 -59.71 34.61
CA GLU A 732 14.14 -61.17 34.49
C GLU A 732 12.83 -61.68 33.84
N GLN A 733 12.69 -62.99 33.63
CA GLN A 733 11.45 -63.61 33.13
C GLN A 733 10.52 -64.02 34.28
N ASP A 734 9.19 -64.06 34.07
CA ASP A 734 8.43 -65.32 33.91
C ASP A 734 6.92 -65.04 33.66
N LYS A 735 6.14 -66.12 33.47
CA LYS A 735 4.67 -66.24 33.52
C LYS A 735 3.91 -65.94 32.21
N ARG A 736 4.17 -66.82 31.25
CA ARG A 736 3.20 -67.75 30.62
C ARG A 736 1.83 -67.22 30.13
N GLN A 737 1.51 -67.52 28.86
CA GLN A 737 0.23 -68.06 28.35
C GLN A 737 -1.09 -67.39 28.84
N GLY A 738 -1.93 -66.71 28.06
CA GLY A 738 -1.99 -66.51 26.60
C GLY A 738 -3.20 -67.23 25.95
N PHE A 739 -4.19 -66.49 25.42
CA PHE A 739 -5.18 -67.03 24.46
C PHE A 739 -5.81 -65.96 23.54
N LYS A 740 -6.55 -66.39 22.51
CA LYS A 740 -7.00 -65.60 21.34
C LYS A 740 -8.29 -64.77 21.55
N PRO A 741 -8.49 -63.69 20.75
CA PRO A 741 -9.66 -62.80 20.85
C PRO A 741 -10.96 -63.38 20.25
N LYS A 742 -12.11 -62.82 20.61
CA LYS A 742 -13.42 -63.11 19.98
C LYS A 742 -14.21 -61.84 19.61
N ARG A 743 -14.37 -61.60 18.31
CA ARG A 743 -15.54 -60.89 17.76
C ARG A 743 -16.78 -61.80 17.87
N LYS A 744 -17.96 -61.24 18.19
CA LYS A 744 -19.21 -61.58 17.49
C LYS A 744 -20.32 -60.54 17.73
N LYS A 745 -21.11 -60.28 16.69
CA LYS A 745 -22.38 -59.52 16.72
C LYS A 745 -23.46 -60.36 17.42
N ASN A 746 -24.49 -59.76 18.04
CA ASN A 746 -25.79 -59.55 17.36
C ASN A 746 -26.95 -58.91 18.16
N LYS A 747 -27.90 -58.34 17.39
CA LYS A 747 -29.36 -58.25 17.61
C LYS A 747 -29.98 -57.29 18.67
N ARG A 748 -30.50 -56.18 18.12
CA ARG A 748 -31.95 -55.78 18.08
C ARG A 748 -32.68 -55.25 19.33
N ARG A 749 -33.66 -54.39 18.99
CA ARG A 749 -34.73 -53.72 19.77
C ARG A 749 -34.30 -52.38 20.40
N LYS A 750 -35.13 -51.33 20.37
CA LYS A 750 -36.41 -51.15 19.62
C LYS A 750 -36.18 -50.35 18.35
#